data_AF-A0A2E0TRX1-F1
#
_entry.id   AF-A0A2E0TRX1-F1
#
_cell.length_a   1.000
_cell.length_b   1.000
_cell.length_c   1.000
_cell.angle_alpha   90.00
_cell.angle_beta   90.00
_cell.angle_gamma   90.00
#
_symmetry.space_group_name_H-M   'P 1'
#
loop_
_entity.id
_entity.type
_entity.pdbx_description
1 polymer ?
#
loop_
_entity_poly.entity_id
_entity_poly.type
_entity_poly.pdbx_seq_one_letter_code
_entity_poly.pdbx_strand_id
1 'polypeptide(L)'
;MLFTHPPMLRRLPLFLAALLLTACQGEIGNPTGTPSNPTGPTDPTDPIEPPPFAPAPATLHRLTRVEYERTLTDLLPAGVPLPTDLEVDTPLHGFTTIGGSELTIPPRAAEQYEAAAREVADAIFDDPTRRAAFLGCEPTSATDPCLRAWLTSFGRRAWRRPLEPAELDALSTLVADLAERFGAPHEGARWALVAMLQAPDFLFRVEVGELDPSDPTRRRYTSWEMASRLSYLVWSSTPDDALLDAAARGELVTDEGLERQLDRLLADPRADAALARFFGEFASLERLETVSKDPELYPELTPSLRASMRRELELLFAEIASDPDADFRALFDTNVTYVDSELAALYGLPDPGEGVHRTTLPEGAGRGGLMGRAGILSLWAHATLTSPTLRGRFVRASLLCEDIPPPPPGVDTTLEHDPEAGPQTMRERLEEHRSNPVCAGCHDEMDPIGFALERFGPLGEWRETDEGLPIDTATELDGAPIDGAAELGDVLATDDRVAACVARRLFRYGTGHLELESEEAAVRALGEGFADRGYVFRELLRELVLSDAFRTAALREDDAGACSPGDREACSTSCGEGTRSCGASGVWGPCSAATPTPESCNGADDDCDGATDEDLVRTCDDACGGTQSCSGGAWGACEADPSAETCDGTDDDCDGAVDEGMGRRPVETSFTLLAARHPGCDGASQRRGTDCNAAIHRLCAATGCNGSGFGPVAVAGDAATVACVDAGPIGTTYTALRGHHPSCDGVERMGPNCNAAIHRFCQSRGAASGFGPVEHSGDGASIVCVDDAEVRVLTYGDLTPHQASCHSGTRIGPECDAAIHRYCVAEGFATGFGPVENSGETAVVTCLRRTP
;
A
#
# COMPACT_ATOMS: atom_id res chain seq x y z
N MET A 1 27.10 -62.29 -7.15
CA MET A 1 26.48 -63.33 -6.30
C MET A 1 25.03 -62.89 -6.13
N LEU A 2 24.00 -63.57 -6.65
CA LEU A 2 23.47 -64.89 -6.21
C LEU A 2 23.17 -64.84 -4.70
N PHE A 3 21.92 -64.82 -4.19
CA PHE A 3 20.76 -65.72 -4.40
C PHE A 3 19.47 -65.08 -3.77
N THR A 4 18.16 -65.28 -4.11
CA THR A 4 17.41 -66.00 -5.19
C THR A 4 16.00 -65.34 -5.44
N HIS A 5 14.93 -66.14 -5.63
CA HIS A 5 13.48 -65.88 -5.90
C HIS A 5 12.73 -67.22 -5.61
N PRO A 6 11.40 -67.42 -5.82
CA PRO A 6 10.19 -66.57 -5.63
C PRO A 6 9.25 -67.31 -4.61
N PRO A 7 8.00 -67.82 -4.85
CA PRO A 7 6.78 -67.35 -5.55
C PRO A 7 5.44 -67.49 -4.74
N MET A 8 4.30 -67.11 -5.38
CA MET A 8 2.91 -67.67 -5.30
C MET A 8 1.77 -66.82 -4.69
N LEU A 9 0.46 -67.03 -5.00
CA LEU A 9 -0.30 -67.20 -6.28
C LEU A 9 -1.79 -67.57 -6.02
N ARG A 10 -2.76 -66.75 -6.48
CA ARG A 10 -4.21 -67.01 -6.83
C ARG A 10 -4.96 -65.66 -6.84
N ARG A 11 -5.72 -65.14 -7.83
CA ARG A 11 -6.42 -65.55 -9.09
C ARG A 11 -7.87 -66.09 -9.01
N LEU A 12 -8.84 -65.16 -9.16
CA LEU A 12 -10.13 -65.19 -9.94
C LEU A 12 -11.20 -66.29 -9.64
N PRO A 13 -12.46 -66.23 -10.18
CA PRO A 13 -13.14 -65.33 -11.16
C PRO A 13 -14.10 -64.29 -10.51
N LEU A 14 -14.77 -63.31 -11.16
CA LEU A 14 -15.21 -62.98 -12.55
C LEU A 14 -16.61 -63.53 -12.98
N PHE A 15 -17.31 -62.80 -13.88
CA PHE A 15 -18.75 -62.82 -14.30
C PHE A 15 -19.67 -61.84 -13.50
N LEU A 16 -20.59 -61.03 -14.09
CA LEU A 16 -20.84 -60.60 -15.48
C LEU A 16 -21.88 -59.43 -15.56
N ALA A 17 -21.65 -58.41 -16.41
CA ALA A 17 -22.64 -57.43 -16.99
C ALA A 17 -23.47 -56.53 -16.04
N ALA A 18 -23.85 -55.26 -16.35
CA ALA A 18 -23.51 -54.27 -17.40
C ALA A 18 -23.97 -52.86 -16.87
N LEU A 19 -24.44 -51.79 -17.55
CA LEU A 19 -24.84 -51.50 -18.95
C LEU A 19 -24.98 -49.96 -19.22
N LEU A 20 -24.02 -49.32 -19.92
CA LEU A 20 -24.13 -47.96 -20.56
C LEU A 20 -24.32 -46.77 -19.56
N LEU A 21 -24.14 -45.47 -19.87
CA LEU A 21 -23.41 -44.60 -20.84
C LEU A 21 -23.33 -43.20 -20.15
N THR A 22 -22.47 -42.22 -20.42
CA THR A 22 -21.60 -41.85 -21.56
C THR A 22 -20.20 -41.40 -21.10
N ALA A 23 -19.19 -41.45 -21.96
CA ALA A 23 -17.86 -40.89 -21.68
C ALA A 23 -17.28 -40.15 -22.89
N CYS A 24 -16.57 -39.04 -22.64
CA CYS A 24 -15.84 -38.31 -23.68
C CYS A 24 -14.57 -39.09 -24.09
N GLN A 25 -14.24 -39.08 -25.38
CA GLN A 25 -12.98 -39.64 -25.89
C GLN A 25 -11.95 -38.52 -26.04
N GLY A 26 -10.81 -38.66 -25.36
CA GLY A 26 -9.59 -37.91 -25.68
C GLY A 26 -8.55 -38.87 -26.25
N GLU A 27 -8.05 -38.59 -27.46
CA GLU A 27 -6.89 -39.29 -28.01
C GLU A 27 -5.60 -38.56 -27.62
N ILE A 28 -4.57 -39.32 -27.25
CA ILE A 28 -3.25 -38.78 -26.88
C ILE A 28 -2.35 -38.78 -28.12
N GLY A 29 -1.82 -37.61 -28.47
CA GLY A 29 -0.95 -37.40 -29.64
C GLY A 29 0.41 -38.12 -29.55
N ASN A 30 0.97 -38.45 -30.71
CA ASN A 30 2.18 -39.25 -30.87
C ASN A 30 3.46 -38.39 -30.71
N PRO A 31 4.53 -38.83 -30.00
CA PRO A 31 5.61 -37.95 -29.54
C PRO A 31 6.72 -37.71 -30.59
N THR A 32 6.35 -37.46 -31.85
CA THR A 32 7.29 -37.09 -32.93
C THR A 32 6.66 -36.08 -33.89
N GLY A 33 6.76 -34.79 -33.55
CA GLY A 33 6.32 -33.68 -34.40
C GLY A 33 7.16 -32.44 -34.13
N THR A 34 7.49 -31.67 -35.18
CA THR A 34 8.17 -30.37 -35.08
C THR A 34 7.27 -29.31 -34.47
N PRO A 35 7.82 -28.29 -33.78
CA PRO A 35 7.01 -27.21 -33.22
C PRO A 35 6.28 -26.44 -34.33
N SER A 36 4.96 -26.35 -34.21
CA SER A 36 4.10 -25.57 -35.11
C SER A 36 3.84 -24.19 -34.52
N ASN A 37 4.17 -23.12 -35.26
CA ASN A 37 3.78 -21.76 -34.91
C ASN A 37 2.25 -21.64 -34.73
N PRO A 38 1.77 -20.83 -33.78
CA PRO A 38 0.36 -20.44 -33.69
C PRO A 38 0.03 -19.35 -34.73
N THR A 39 0.08 -19.70 -36.02
CA THR A 39 -0.29 -18.81 -37.13
C THR A 39 -1.28 -19.48 -38.07
N GLY A 40 -2.54 -19.56 -37.63
CA GLY A 40 -3.67 -19.55 -38.56
C GLY A 40 -3.94 -18.11 -38.97
N PRO A 41 -4.13 -17.79 -40.25
CA PRO A 41 -4.44 -16.43 -40.67
C PRO A 41 -5.88 -16.07 -40.27
N THR A 42 -6.03 -15.14 -39.32
CA THR A 42 -7.20 -14.27 -39.29
C THR A 42 -7.20 -13.42 -40.56
N ASP A 43 -8.37 -13.11 -41.12
CA ASP A 43 -8.47 -12.22 -42.27
C ASP A 43 -8.12 -10.78 -41.81
N PRO A 44 -7.08 -10.11 -42.34
CA PRO A 44 -6.67 -8.79 -41.85
C PRO A 44 -7.66 -7.65 -42.19
N THR A 45 -8.87 -7.97 -42.66
CA THR A 45 -9.82 -6.99 -43.21
C THR A 45 -11.17 -6.93 -42.49
N ASP A 46 -11.45 -7.83 -41.54
CA ASP A 46 -12.53 -7.62 -40.55
C ASP A 46 -12.00 -6.67 -39.45
N PRO A 47 -12.60 -5.49 -39.24
CA PRO A 47 -12.22 -4.63 -38.12
C PRO A 47 -12.60 -5.32 -36.80
N ILE A 48 -11.62 -5.45 -35.90
CA ILE A 48 -11.92 -5.71 -34.49
C ILE A 48 -12.54 -4.41 -33.96
N GLU A 49 -13.87 -4.41 -33.82
CA GLU A 49 -14.59 -3.31 -33.18
C GLU A 49 -14.07 -3.20 -31.73
N PRO A 50 -13.60 -2.01 -31.29
CA PRO A 50 -13.05 -1.86 -29.94
C PRO A 50 -14.13 -2.18 -28.91
N PRO A 51 -13.76 -2.71 -27.72
CA PRO A 51 -14.73 -2.98 -26.67
C PRO A 51 -15.51 -1.72 -26.31
N PRO A 52 -16.81 -1.84 -25.96
CA PRO A 52 -17.60 -0.69 -25.53
C PRO A 52 -17.01 -0.09 -24.26
N PHE A 53 -17.21 1.22 -24.08
CA PHE A 53 -16.71 1.92 -22.89
C PHE A 53 -17.28 1.31 -21.61
N ALA A 54 -16.37 0.99 -20.69
CA ALA A 54 -16.65 0.58 -19.33
C ALA A 54 -15.59 1.22 -18.42
N PRO A 55 -16.00 2.00 -17.40
CA PRO A 55 -15.08 2.73 -16.52
C PRO A 55 -14.33 1.81 -15.57
N ALA A 56 -13.18 2.27 -15.07
CA ALA A 56 -12.43 1.61 -14.00
C ALA A 56 -13.23 1.44 -12.68
N PRO A 57 -12.86 0.46 -11.82
CA PRO A 57 -13.50 0.27 -10.51
C PRO A 57 -13.37 1.48 -9.57
N ALA A 58 -14.38 1.64 -8.71
CA ALA A 58 -14.36 2.59 -7.59
C ALA A 58 -13.15 2.36 -6.67
N THR A 59 -12.54 3.45 -6.18
CA THR A 59 -11.29 3.39 -5.40
C THR A 59 -11.21 4.51 -4.33
N LEU A 60 -10.17 4.47 -3.51
CA LEU A 60 -9.87 5.46 -2.48
C LEU A 60 -8.47 6.04 -2.74
N HIS A 61 -8.37 7.25 -3.25
CA HIS A 61 -7.07 7.89 -3.49
C HIS A 61 -6.53 8.49 -2.20
N ARG A 62 -5.52 7.86 -1.58
CA ARG A 62 -4.74 8.47 -0.50
C ARG A 62 -4.17 9.80 -0.99
N LEU A 63 -4.30 10.86 -0.19
CA LEU A 63 -3.62 12.12 -0.46
C LEU A 63 -2.11 11.90 -0.51
N THR A 64 -1.48 12.29 -1.61
CA THR A 64 -0.02 12.37 -1.69
C THR A 64 0.50 13.35 -0.63
N ARG A 65 1.77 13.24 -0.22
CA ARG A 65 2.39 14.13 0.77
C ARG A 65 2.21 15.61 0.39
N VAL A 66 2.38 15.95 -0.89
CA VAL A 66 2.17 17.31 -1.41
C VAL A 66 0.71 17.75 -1.32
N GLU A 67 -0.25 16.86 -1.61
CA GLU A 67 -1.68 17.15 -1.50
C GLU A 67 -2.13 17.26 -0.04
N TYR A 68 -1.53 16.50 0.88
CA TYR A 68 -1.73 16.60 2.32
C TYR A 68 -1.20 17.95 2.86
N GLU A 69 0.06 18.30 2.55
CA GLU A 69 0.68 19.59 2.89
C GLU A 69 -0.13 20.79 2.37
N ARG A 70 -0.60 20.74 1.11
CA ARG A 70 -1.46 21.79 0.52
C ARG A 70 -2.86 21.82 1.13
N THR A 71 -3.46 20.66 1.40
CA THR A 71 -4.76 20.56 2.08
C THR A 71 -4.69 21.19 3.48
N LEU A 72 -3.64 20.92 4.26
CA LEU A 72 -3.41 21.61 5.54
C LEU A 72 -3.23 23.13 5.33
N THR A 73 -2.45 23.54 4.33
CA THR A 73 -2.25 24.97 4.01
C THR A 73 -3.56 25.72 3.73
N ASP A 74 -4.48 25.11 2.99
CA ASP A 74 -5.79 25.71 2.66
C ASP A 74 -6.83 25.60 3.81
N LEU A 75 -6.59 24.79 4.85
CA LEU A 75 -7.50 24.56 5.98
C LEU A 75 -7.12 25.29 7.27
N LEU A 76 -5.82 25.54 7.47
CA LEU A 76 -5.28 26.02 8.74
C LEU A 76 -4.98 27.54 8.72
N PRO A 77 -4.85 28.19 9.90
CA PRO A 77 -4.40 29.58 9.96
C PRO A 77 -2.98 29.75 9.38
N ALA A 78 -2.78 30.82 8.60
CA ALA A 78 -1.47 31.13 8.02
C ALA A 78 -0.38 31.26 9.11
N GLY A 79 0.76 30.57 8.90
CA GLY A 79 1.88 30.55 9.84
C GLY A 79 1.87 29.39 10.84
N VAL A 80 0.92 28.46 10.76
CA VAL A 80 1.06 27.12 11.35
C VAL A 80 2.13 26.34 10.54
N PRO A 81 3.11 25.69 11.20
CA PRO A 81 4.08 24.84 10.51
C PRO A 81 3.39 23.62 9.89
N LEU A 82 3.91 23.16 8.74
CA LEU A 82 3.48 21.91 8.12
C LEU A 82 4.39 20.76 8.60
N PRO A 83 3.83 19.56 8.85
CA PRO A 83 4.61 18.37 9.20
C PRO A 83 5.64 18.01 8.13
N THR A 84 6.81 17.53 8.55
CA THR A 84 7.95 17.21 7.64
C THR A 84 8.44 15.77 7.69
N ASP A 85 8.10 14.98 8.72
CA ASP A 85 8.40 13.54 8.79
C ASP A 85 7.20 12.72 8.28
N LEU A 86 6.88 12.87 7.00
CA LEU A 86 5.93 12.03 6.28
C LEU A 86 6.70 11.19 5.24
N GLU A 87 6.33 9.92 5.09
CA GLU A 87 6.89 9.05 4.05
C GLU A 87 6.75 9.64 2.64
N VAL A 88 7.74 9.37 1.79
CA VAL A 88 7.77 9.85 0.41
C VAL A 88 6.86 8.97 -0.45
N ASP A 89 5.95 9.59 -1.20
CA ASP A 89 5.07 8.87 -2.11
C ASP A 89 5.86 8.05 -3.13
N THR A 90 5.53 6.78 -3.27
CA THR A 90 6.09 5.92 -4.31
C THR A 90 5.31 6.13 -5.61
N PRO A 91 5.90 6.69 -6.67
CA PRO A 91 5.20 6.82 -7.95
C PRO A 91 5.10 5.47 -8.64
N LEU A 92 3.88 5.12 -9.09
CA LEU A 92 3.65 3.97 -9.96
C LEU A 92 3.44 4.46 -11.39
N HIS A 93 4.04 3.77 -12.36
CA HIS A 93 4.00 4.13 -13.79
C HIS A 93 4.36 5.60 -14.13
N GLY A 94 5.11 6.26 -13.24
CA GLY A 94 5.53 7.66 -13.36
C GLY A 94 4.72 8.67 -12.56
N PHE A 95 3.65 8.26 -11.84
CA PHE A 95 2.77 9.18 -11.11
C PHE A 95 2.52 8.76 -9.66
N THR A 96 2.60 9.73 -8.77
CA THR A 96 2.27 9.61 -7.34
C THR A 96 0.77 9.43 -7.11
N THR A 97 -0.09 9.89 -8.01
CA THR A 97 -1.55 9.74 -7.91
C THR A 97 -2.03 8.30 -8.15
N ILE A 98 -1.28 7.50 -8.92
CA ILE A 98 -1.46 6.03 -9.07
C ILE A 98 -0.89 5.31 -7.83
N GLY A 99 0.27 5.74 -7.35
CA GLY A 99 0.78 5.27 -6.05
C GLY A 99 -0.15 5.56 -4.87
N GLY A 100 -0.99 6.59 -4.97
CA GLY A 100 -2.01 6.94 -3.98
C GLY A 100 -3.28 6.10 -4.03
N SER A 101 -3.62 5.47 -5.16
CA SER A 101 -4.80 4.60 -5.32
C SER A 101 -4.52 3.12 -5.11
N GLU A 102 -3.32 2.65 -5.50
CA GLU A 102 -2.99 1.22 -5.51
C GLU A 102 -2.21 0.76 -4.25
N LEU A 103 -1.50 1.67 -3.54
CA LEU A 103 -0.64 1.30 -2.40
C LEU A 103 -1.32 1.52 -1.05
N THR A 104 -1.29 0.49 -0.21
CA THR A 104 -1.75 0.53 1.19
C THR A 104 -0.85 1.37 2.08
N ILE A 105 -1.42 2.04 3.09
CA ILE A 105 -0.66 2.75 4.14
C ILE A 105 0.08 1.72 5.04
N PRO A 106 1.42 1.75 5.12
CA PRO A 106 2.16 0.92 6.08
C PRO A 106 2.00 1.46 7.52
N PRO A 107 2.20 0.62 8.56
CA PRO A 107 2.03 1.06 9.96
C PRO A 107 2.86 2.30 10.32
N ARG A 108 4.09 2.43 9.79
CA ARG A 108 4.93 3.61 10.00
C ARG A 108 4.32 4.90 9.44
N ALA A 109 3.73 4.86 8.24
CA ALA A 109 3.05 6.02 7.68
C ALA A 109 1.81 6.40 8.52
N ALA A 110 1.11 5.43 9.11
CA ALA A 110 0.01 5.71 10.05
C ALA A 110 0.52 6.40 11.34
N GLU A 111 1.62 5.94 11.92
CA GLU A 111 2.30 6.62 13.06
C GLU A 111 2.74 8.05 12.69
N GLN A 112 3.25 8.26 11.47
CA GLN A 112 3.62 9.58 10.96
C GLN A 112 2.40 10.49 10.74
N TYR A 113 1.28 9.99 10.22
CA TYR A 113 0.04 10.76 10.11
C TYR A 113 -0.54 11.13 11.49
N GLU A 114 -0.42 10.26 12.50
CA GLU A 114 -0.76 10.60 13.89
C GLU A 114 0.15 11.72 14.42
N ALA A 115 1.47 11.58 14.27
CA ALA A 115 2.43 12.60 14.71
C ALA A 115 2.21 13.95 14.03
N ALA A 116 1.95 13.94 12.72
CA ALA A 116 1.62 15.11 11.90
C ALA A 116 0.34 15.81 12.36
N ALA A 117 -0.73 15.05 12.61
CA ALA A 117 -2.00 15.58 13.13
C ALA A 117 -1.83 16.21 14.53
N ARG A 118 -0.97 15.62 15.38
CA ARG A 118 -0.62 16.15 16.70
C ARG A 118 0.21 17.43 16.61
N GLU A 119 1.27 17.47 15.80
CA GLU A 119 2.11 18.67 15.61
C GLU A 119 1.27 19.87 15.13
N VAL A 120 0.36 19.66 14.19
CA VAL A 120 -0.60 20.67 13.71
C VAL A 120 -1.51 21.17 14.84
N ALA A 121 -2.05 20.28 15.67
CA ALA A 121 -2.91 20.66 16.78
C ALA A 121 -2.15 21.40 17.89
N ASP A 122 -0.97 20.92 18.27
CA ASP A 122 -0.05 21.58 19.21
C ASP A 122 0.22 23.03 18.75
N ALA A 123 0.62 23.21 17.48
CA ALA A 123 0.96 24.51 16.92
C ALA A 123 -0.23 25.48 16.71
N ILE A 124 -1.46 25.04 16.97
CA ILE A 124 -2.67 25.89 16.94
C ILE A 124 -3.19 26.17 18.34
N PHE A 125 -3.32 25.14 19.18
CA PHE A 125 -4.03 25.23 20.46
C PHE A 125 -3.18 25.79 21.61
N ASP A 126 -1.86 25.59 21.56
CA ASP A 126 -0.90 26.10 22.55
C ASP A 126 -0.66 27.62 22.40
N ASP A 127 -1.00 28.21 21.26
CA ASP A 127 -1.01 29.66 21.03
C ASP A 127 -2.46 30.21 21.12
N PRO A 128 -2.83 30.93 22.20
CA PRO A 128 -4.19 31.43 22.37
C PRO A 128 -4.68 32.35 21.24
N THR A 129 -3.77 32.99 20.49
CA THR A 129 -4.13 33.88 19.38
C THR A 129 -4.52 33.08 18.15
N ARG A 130 -3.73 32.05 17.80
CA ARG A 130 -4.06 31.11 16.70
C ARG A 130 -5.32 30.32 17.03
N ARG A 131 -5.43 29.81 18.27
CA ARG A 131 -6.62 29.08 18.74
C ARG A 131 -7.92 29.86 18.60
N ALA A 132 -7.97 31.09 19.14
CA ALA A 132 -9.17 31.91 19.09
C ALA A 132 -9.53 32.33 17.64
N ALA A 133 -8.53 32.52 16.78
CA ALA A 133 -8.75 32.77 15.35
C ALA A 133 -9.27 31.53 14.60
N PHE A 134 -8.78 30.33 14.94
CA PHE A 134 -9.16 29.07 14.29
C PHE A 134 -10.55 28.58 14.69
N LEU A 135 -10.90 28.66 15.98
CA LEU A 135 -12.24 28.32 16.48
C LEU A 135 -13.29 29.40 16.16
N GLY A 136 -12.86 30.65 15.91
CA GLY A 136 -13.76 31.81 15.78
C GLY A 136 -14.44 32.24 17.10
N CYS A 137 -14.11 31.59 18.21
CA CYS A 137 -14.62 31.83 19.56
C CYS A 137 -13.57 31.46 20.62
N GLU A 138 -13.79 31.90 21.86
CA GLU A 138 -13.17 31.27 23.03
C GLU A 138 -14.28 30.46 23.76
N PRO A 139 -14.25 29.11 23.72
CA PRO A 139 -15.33 28.26 24.21
C PRO A 139 -15.43 28.30 25.74
N THR A 140 -16.65 28.53 26.25
CA THR A 140 -16.91 28.73 27.69
C THR A 140 -17.24 27.44 28.46
N SER A 141 -17.54 26.36 27.74
CA SER A 141 -17.86 25.04 28.31
C SER A 141 -17.62 23.93 27.30
N ALA A 142 -17.54 22.68 27.75
CA ALA A 142 -17.34 21.50 26.90
C ALA A 142 -18.42 21.31 25.82
N THR A 143 -19.61 21.88 26.03
CA THR A 143 -20.76 21.82 25.11
C THR A 143 -21.13 23.20 24.53
N ASP A 144 -20.18 24.13 24.48
CA ASP A 144 -20.39 25.46 23.91
C ASP A 144 -20.79 25.35 22.42
N PRO A 145 -21.93 25.94 21.98
CA PRO A 145 -22.40 25.83 20.60
C PRO A 145 -21.39 26.26 19.52
N CYS A 146 -20.41 27.11 19.86
CA CYS A 146 -19.38 27.48 18.89
C CYS A 146 -18.44 26.32 18.52
N LEU A 147 -18.23 25.34 19.41
CA LEU A 147 -17.43 24.15 19.13
C LEU A 147 -18.09 23.28 18.06
N ARG A 148 -19.40 23.06 18.15
CA ARG A 148 -20.15 22.31 17.12
C ARG A 148 -20.25 23.09 15.82
N ALA A 149 -20.35 24.42 15.86
CA ALA A 149 -20.30 25.25 14.67
C ALA A 149 -18.94 25.15 13.95
N TRP A 150 -17.83 25.20 14.70
CA TRP A 150 -16.47 24.98 14.18
C TRP A 150 -16.30 23.57 13.61
N LEU A 151 -16.72 22.51 14.31
CA LEU A 151 -16.72 21.14 13.77
C LEU A 151 -17.47 21.04 12.43
N THR A 152 -18.61 21.74 12.32
CA THR A 152 -19.42 21.74 11.10
C THR A 152 -18.69 22.43 9.93
N SER A 153 -18.11 23.63 10.15
CA SER A 153 -17.45 24.39 9.09
C SER A 153 -16.07 23.83 8.72
N PHE A 154 -15.26 23.45 9.70
CA PHE A 154 -13.95 22.83 9.47
C PHE A 154 -14.11 21.44 8.84
N GLY A 155 -14.99 20.60 9.40
CA GLY A 155 -15.26 19.27 8.89
C GLY A 155 -15.74 19.26 7.44
N ARG A 156 -16.61 20.20 7.05
CA ARG A 156 -17.08 20.35 5.66
C ARG A 156 -15.93 20.47 4.65
N ARG A 157 -14.87 21.19 5.02
CA ARG A 157 -13.69 21.37 4.16
C ARG A 157 -12.60 20.32 4.37
N ALA A 158 -12.49 19.75 5.57
CA ALA A 158 -11.55 18.67 5.85
C ALA A 158 -11.95 17.36 5.16
N TRP A 159 -13.23 16.99 5.26
CA TRP A 159 -13.79 15.75 4.70
C TRP A 159 -14.52 15.98 3.37
N ARG A 160 -14.56 17.22 2.88
CA ARG A 160 -14.93 17.60 1.50
C ARG A 160 -16.39 17.33 1.11
N ARG A 161 -17.20 16.98 2.11
CA ARG A 161 -18.66 16.80 2.10
C ARG A 161 -19.23 17.36 3.42
N PRO A 162 -20.54 17.61 3.53
CA PRO A 162 -21.16 17.84 4.84
C PRO A 162 -20.95 16.62 5.73
N LEU A 163 -20.63 16.84 7.01
CA LEU A 163 -20.64 15.78 8.02
C LEU A 163 -22.08 15.29 8.21
N GLU A 164 -22.24 13.98 8.32
CA GLU A 164 -23.50 13.38 8.71
C GLU A 164 -23.86 13.74 10.16
N PRO A 165 -25.15 13.73 10.53
CA PRO A 165 -25.55 14.03 11.91
C PRO A 165 -24.84 13.13 12.94
N ALA A 166 -24.68 11.84 12.64
CA ALA A 166 -24.01 10.88 13.52
C ALA A 166 -22.51 11.17 13.69
N GLU A 167 -21.83 11.58 12.64
CA GLU A 167 -20.40 11.95 12.68
C GLU A 167 -20.18 13.22 13.49
N LEU A 168 -21.02 14.23 13.27
CA LEU A 168 -20.97 15.49 14.01
C LEU A 168 -21.35 15.29 15.48
N ASP A 169 -22.26 14.36 15.79
CA ASP A 169 -22.59 13.96 17.15
C ASP A 169 -21.44 13.19 17.82
N ALA A 170 -20.81 12.24 17.14
CA ALA A 170 -19.65 11.52 17.65
C ALA A 170 -18.46 12.45 17.94
N LEU A 171 -18.15 13.37 17.02
CA LEU A 171 -17.13 14.41 17.23
C LEU A 171 -17.53 15.38 18.35
N SER A 172 -18.80 15.74 18.49
CA SER A 172 -19.28 16.57 19.61
C SER A 172 -19.12 15.88 20.97
N THR A 173 -19.35 14.56 21.04
CA THR A 173 -19.12 13.75 22.23
C THR A 173 -17.63 13.64 22.55
N LEU A 174 -16.79 13.37 21.56
CA LEU A 174 -15.31 13.33 21.72
C LEU A 174 -14.77 14.66 22.27
N VAL A 175 -15.27 15.79 21.77
CA VAL A 175 -14.94 17.12 22.30
C VAL A 175 -15.36 17.23 23.77
N ALA A 176 -16.58 16.81 24.13
CA ALA A 176 -17.08 16.93 25.49
C ALA A 176 -16.29 16.08 26.50
N ASP A 177 -16.08 14.80 26.20
CA ASP A 177 -15.40 13.84 27.07
C ASP A 177 -13.93 14.25 27.33
N LEU A 178 -13.23 14.70 26.28
CA LEU A 178 -11.83 15.11 26.40
C LEU A 178 -11.68 16.51 27.02
N ALA A 179 -12.65 17.40 26.82
CA ALA A 179 -12.71 18.67 27.55
C ALA A 179 -12.92 18.47 29.07
N GLU A 180 -13.71 17.49 29.49
CA GLU A 180 -13.82 17.11 30.91
C GLU A 180 -12.51 16.47 31.40
N ARG A 181 -11.97 15.48 30.67
CA ARG A 181 -10.75 14.74 31.03
C ARG A 181 -9.51 15.63 31.22
N PHE A 182 -9.35 16.65 30.38
CA PHE A 182 -8.22 17.58 30.45
C PHE A 182 -8.58 18.94 31.11
N GLY A 183 -9.84 19.16 31.48
CA GLY A 183 -10.34 20.36 32.17
C GLY A 183 -10.45 21.63 31.31
N ALA A 184 -9.99 21.59 30.06
CA ALA A 184 -10.03 22.59 28.99
C ALA A 184 -11.16 22.42 27.93
N PRO A 185 -12.17 23.30 27.76
CA PRO A 185 -13.08 23.23 26.59
C PRO A 185 -12.35 23.19 25.23
N HIS A 186 -11.20 23.85 25.12
CA HIS A 186 -10.37 23.79 23.92
C HIS A 186 -9.55 22.52 23.77
N GLU A 187 -9.27 21.77 24.83
CA GLU A 187 -8.58 20.47 24.73
C GLU A 187 -9.45 19.45 24.00
N GLY A 188 -10.76 19.48 24.21
CA GLY A 188 -11.71 18.70 23.40
C GLY A 188 -11.56 18.97 21.90
N ALA A 189 -11.51 20.24 21.51
CA ALA A 189 -11.35 20.65 20.11
C ALA A 189 -9.94 20.33 19.55
N ARG A 190 -8.89 20.43 20.38
CA ARG A 190 -7.51 20.01 20.07
C ARG A 190 -7.46 18.56 19.63
N TRP A 191 -8.09 17.66 20.39
CA TRP A 191 -8.16 16.24 20.06
C TRP A 191 -9.16 15.90 18.95
N ALA A 192 -10.24 16.66 18.79
CA ALA A 192 -11.12 16.51 17.64
C ALA A 192 -10.41 16.86 16.32
N LEU A 193 -9.57 17.90 16.29
CA LEU A 193 -8.70 18.17 15.14
C LEU A 193 -7.76 16.99 14.85
N VAL A 194 -7.09 16.46 15.89
CA VAL A 194 -6.22 15.28 15.76
C VAL A 194 -6.96 14.07 15.17
N ALA A 195 -8.20 13.82 15.59
CA ALA A 195 -9.03 12.74 15.05
C ALA A 195 -9.47 13.02 13.59
N MET A 196 -9.91 14.24 13.29
CA MET A 196 -10.39 14.60 11.95
C MET A 196 -9.30 14.57 10.88
N LEU A 197 -8.05 14.86 11.23
CA LEU A 197 -6.88 14.78 10.33
C LEU A 197 -6.34 13.35 10.13
N GLN A 198 -6.83 12.37 10.88
CA GLN A 198 -6.52 10.95 10.74
C GLN A 198 -7.68 10.11 10.19
N ALA A 199 -8.87 10.70 10.05
CA ALA A 199 -10.04 10.03 9.51
C ALA A 199 -9.82 9.61 8.04
N PRO A 200 -10.39 8.48 7.58
CA PRO A 200 -10.33 8.07 6.18
C PRO A 200 -10.82 9.17 5.22
N ASP A 201 -11.91 9.85 5.54
CA ASP A 201 -12.45 10.98 4.76
C ASP A 201 -11.52 12.20 4.66
N PHE A 202 -10.48 12.29 5.50
CA PHE A 202 -9.42 13.28 5.35
C PHE A 202 -8.23 12.73 4.56
N LEU A 203 -7.71 11.55 4.96
CA LEU A 203 -6.53 10.93 4.38
C LEU A 203 -6.73 10.42 2.95
N PHE A 204 -7.98 10.13 2.56
CA PHE A 204 -8.36 9.64 1.24
C PHE A 204 -9.42 10.52 0.59
N ARG A 205 -9.28 10.74 -0.72
CA ARG A 205 -10.40 11.13 -1.58
C ARG A 205 -11.25 9.86 -1.78
N VAL A 206 -12.44 9.86 -1.19
CA VAL A 206 -13.42 8.77 -1.36
C VAL A 206 -14.05 8.93 -2.73
N GLU A 207 -13.93 7.93 -3.60
CA GLU A 207 -14.38 8.00 -4.99
C GLU A 207 -15.10 6.68 -5.35
N VAL A 208 -16.31 6.54 -4.77
CA VAL A 208 -17.16 5.34 -4.77
C VAL A 208 -18.46 5.52 -5.57
N GLY A 209 -18.91 6.76 -5.74
CA GLY A 209 -20.05 7.13 -6.56
C GLY A 209 -21.42 6.65 -6.07
N GLU A 210 -22.41 6.89 -6.90
CA GLU A 210 -23.79 6.41 -6.79
C GLU A 210 -24.20 5.76 -8.12
N LEU A 211 -25.19 4.85 -8.12
CA LEU A 211 -25.72 4.28 -9.38
C LEU A 211 -26.16 5.40 -10.32
N ASP A 212 -25.71 5.36 -11.58
CA ASP A 212 -26.01 6.42 -12.55
C ASP A 212 -27.50 6.33 -12.97
N PRO A 213 -28.34 7.36 -12.65
CA PRO A 213 -29.76 7.34 -13.00
C PRO A 213 -30.04 7.43 -14.50
N SER A 214 -29.02 7.71 -15.32
CA SER A 214 -29.11 7.69 -16.78
C SER A 214 -28.64 6.38 -17.40
N ASP A 215 -27.78 5.62 -16.70
CA ASP A 215 -27.27 4.31 -17.10
C ASP A 215 -27.00 3.41 -15.87
N PRO A 216 -27.95 2.56 -15.44
CA PRO A 216 -27.77 1.73 -14.24
C PRO A 216 -26.75 0.60 -14.42
N THR A 217 -26.05 0.50 -15.57
CA THR A 217 -24.93 -0.44 -15.76
C THR A 217 -23.60 0.09 -15.21
N ARG A 218 -23.57 1.33 -14.69
CA ARG A 218 -22.39 1.98 -14.11
C ARG A 218 -22.73 2.85 -12.90
N ARG A 219 -21.70 3.32 -12.21
CA ARG A 219 -21.80 4.37 -11.19
C ARG A 219 -21.35 5.71 -11.77
N ARG A 220 -21.93 6.82 -11.31
CA ARG A 220 -21.39 8.16 -11.52
C ARG A 220 -20.90 8.72 -10.18
N TYR A 221 -19.86 9.54 -10.20
CA TYR A 221 -19.44 10.27 -9.00
C TYR A 221 -20.53 11.26 -8.58
N THR A 222 -20.75 11.37 -7.28
CA THR A 222 -21.64 12.37 -6.69
C THR A 222 -21.07 13.77 -6.89
N SER A 223 -21.90 14.79 -6.71
CA SER A 223 -21.45 16.18 -6.85
C SER A 223 -20.40 16.60 -5.80
N TRP A 224 -20.18 15.84 -4.72
CA TRP A 224 -19.15 16.06 -3.70
C TRP A 224 -17.81 15.41 -4.06
N GLU A 225 -17.87 14.19 -4.60
CA GLU A 225 -16.70 13.49 -5.13
C GLU A 225 -16.14 14.23 -6.35
N MET A 226 -17.01 14.75 -7.22
CA MET A 226 -16.61 15.63 -8.33
C MET A 226 -16.01 16.97 -7.84
N ALA A 227 -16.42 17.51 -6.69
CA ALA A 227 -15.75 18.67 -6.09
C ALA A 227 -14.30 18.33 -5.70
N SER A 228 -14.09 17.15 -5.14
CA SER A 228 -12.77 16.67 -4.72
C SER A 228 -11.89 16.33 -5.93
N ARG A 229 -12.36 15.48 -6.87
CA ARG A 229 -11.62 15.13 -8.09
C ARG A 229 -11.18 16.38 -8.87
N LEU A 230 -12.07 17.37 -9.00
CA LEU A 230 -11.77 18.62 -9.68
C LEU A 230 -10.77 19.51 -8.90
N SER A 231 -10.87 19.63 -7.57
CA SER A 231 -9.95 20.46 -6.78
C SER A 231 -8.55 19.84 -6.66
N TYR A 232 -8.43 18.51 -6.56
CA TYR A 232 -7.11 17.86 -6.51
C TYR A 232 -6.44 17.81 -7.89
N LEU A 233 -7.20 17.64 -8.98
CA LEU A 233 -6.65 17.77 -10.34
C LEU A 233 -6.12 19.19 -10.61
N VAL A 234 -6.91 20.23 -10.29
CA VAL A 234 -6.58 21.62 -10.69
C VAL A 234 -5.73 22.35 -9.66
N TRP A 235 -5.89 22.10 -8.35
CA TRP A 235 -5.14 22.78 -7.27
C TRP A 235 -4.29 21.83 -6.41
N SER A 236 -4.41 20.51 -6.56
CA SER A 236 -3.77 19.53 -5.64
C SER A 236 -4.03 19.86 -4.17
N SER A 237 -5.28 20.21 -3.86
CA SER A 237 -5.73 20.66 -2.53
C SER A 237 -7.25 20.45 -2.37
N THR A 238 -7.75 20.63 -1.15
CA THR A 238 -9.18 20.54 -0.80
C THR A 238 -10.03 21.58 -1.55
N PRO A 239 -11.29 21.27 -1.90
CA PRO A 239 -12.21 22.25 -2.46
C PRO A 239 -12.45 23.47 -1.53
N ASP A 240 -12.70 24.62 -2.15
CA ASP A 240 -13.14 25.82 -1.43
C ASP A 240 -14.66 25.80 -1.18
N ASP A 241 -15.14 26.68 -0.30
CA ASP A 241 -16.58 26.77 -0.01
C ASP A 241 -17.41 27.08 -1.26
N ALA A 242 -16.86 27.78 -2.26
CA ALA A 242 -17.56 28.06 -3.51
C ALA A 242 -17.79 26.80 -4.37
N LEU A 243 -16.83 25.86 -4.39
CA LEU A 243 -16.98 24.57 -5.07
C LEU A 243 -17.87 23.61 -4.25
N LEU A 244 -17.72 23.60 -2.93
CA LEU A 244 -18.60 22.84 -2.03
C LEU A 244 -20.04 23.37 -2.02
N ASP A 245 -20.26 24.66 -2.26
CA ASP A 245 -21.59 25.25 -2.44
C ASP A 245 -22.20 24.86 -3.78
N ALA A 246 -21.39 24.73 -4.84
CA ALA A 246 -21.83 24.19 -6.13
C ALA A 246 -22.17 22.70 -6.04
N ALA A 247 -21.38 21.93 -5.28
CA ALA A 247 -21.67 20.55 -4.92
C ALA A 247 -23.00 20.40 -4.18
N ALA A 248 -23.27 21.26 -3.19
CA ALA A 248 -24.53 21.31 -2.46
C ALA A 248 -25.77 21.59 -3.35
N ARG A 249 -25.56 22.17 -4.53
CA ARG A 249 -26.62 22.46 -5.52
C ARG A 249 -26.69 21.42 -6.66
N GLY A 250 -25.84 20.40 -6.64
CA GLY A 250 -25.78 19.36 -7.68
C GLY A 250 -25.21 19.85 -9.02
N GLU A 251 -24.45 20.96 -9.04
CA GLU A 251 -23.95 21.53 -10.29
C GLU A 251 -22.85 20.67 -10.93
N LEU A 252 -22.06 19.94 -10.13
CA LEU A 252 -20.84 19.26 -10.60
C LEU A 252 -21.10 17.88 -11.22
N VAL A 253 -22.37 17.56 -11.50
CA VAL A 253 -22.80 16.40 -12.30
C VAL A 253 -23.48 16.84 -13.61
N THR A 254 -23.18 18.07 -14.05
CA THR A 254 -23.66 18.67 -15.31
C THR A 254 -22.50 19.35 -16.03
N ASP A 255 -22.52 19.36 -17.37
CA ASP A 255 -21.45 19.99 -18.16
C ASP A 255 -21.29 21.48 -17.84
N GLU A 256 -22.38 22.25 -17.93
CA GLU A 256 -22.40 23.70 -17.66
C GLU A 256 -21.89 24.05 -16.25
N GLY A 257 -22.18 23.21 -15.25
CA GLY A 257 -21.72 23.39 -13.88
C GLY A 257 -20.26 23.02 -13.67
N LEU A 258 -19.78 21.97 -14.36
CA LEU A 258 -18.37 21.56 -14.35
C LEU A 258 -17.48 22.55 -15.12
N GLU A 259 -17.85 22.97 -16.33
CA GLU A 259 -17.11 23.97 -17.12
C GLU A 259 -16.95 25.29 -16.35
N ARG A 260 -18.06 25.83 -15.84
CA ARG A 260 -18.08 27.08 -15.06
C ARG A 260 -17.18 27.04 -13.83
N GLN A 261 -17.05 25.87 -13.20
CA GLN A 261 -16.18 25.70 -12.04
C GLN A 261 -14.73 25.46 -12.46
N LEU A 262 -14.47 24.62 -13.46
CA LEU A 262 -13.13 24.42 -14.02
C LEU A 262 -12.50 25.75 -14.46
N ASP A 263 -13.23 26.58 -15.21
CA ASP A 263 -12.76 27.92 -15.63
C ASP A 263 -12.39 28.80 -14.42
N ARG A 264 -13.16 28.73 -13.33
CA ARG A 264 -12.90 29.47 -12.09
C ARG A 264 -11.66 28.94 -11.36
N LEU A 265 -11.46 27.62 -11.32
CA LEU A 265 -10.30 27.01 -10.66
C LEU A 265 -9.01 27.28 -11.45
N LEU A 266 -9.07 27.21 -12.79
CA LEU A 266 -7.97 27.55 -13.70
C LEU A 266 -7.60 29.05 -13.70
N ALA A 267 -8.47 29.92 -13.18
CA ALA A 267 -8.21 31.35 -13.00
C ALA A 267 -7.62 31.71 -11.61
N ASP A 268 -7.44 30.73 -10.72
CA ASP A 268 -6.81 30.91 -9.40
C ASP A 268 -5.31 30.55 -9.48
N PRO A 269 -4.38 31.41 -8.99
CA PRO A 269 -2.94 31.16 -9.05
C PRO A 269 -2.44 29.86 -8.38
N ARG A 270 -3.27 29.17 -7.60
CA ARG A 270 -2.95 27.81 -7.11
C ARG A 270 -2.89 26.77 -8.22
N ALA A 271 -3.53 27.02 -9.36
CA ALA A 271 -3.52 26.15 -10.53
C ALA A 271 -2.14 26.07 -11.18
N ASP A 272 -1.49 27.21 -11.41
CA ASP A 272 -0.19 27.31 -12.11
C ASP A 272 0.85 26.32 -11.56
N ALA A 273 0.99 26.25 -10.24
CA ALA A 273 1.91 25.34 -9.56
C ALA A 273 1.43 23.88 -9.47
N ALA A 274 0.12 23.63 -9.48
CA ALA A 274 -0.45 22.27 -9.44
C ALA A 274 -0.45 21.60 -10.81
N LEU A 275 -0.69 22.36 -11.89
CA LEU A 275 -0.59 21.88 -13.25
C LEU A 275 0.87 21.68 -13.68
N ALA A 276 1.81 22.51 -13.19
CA ALA A 276 3.24 22.26 -13.37
C ALA A 276 3.71 20.94 -12.71
N ARG A 277 3.03 20.44 -11.66
CA ARG A 277 3.33 19.14 -11.03
C ARG A 277 3.12 17.97 -11.99
N PHE A 278 2.06 17.99 -12.80
CA PHE A 278 1.82 16.96 -13.81
C PHE A 278 3.03 16.79 -14.74
N PHE A 279 3.53 17.90 -15.30
CA PHE A 279 4.72 17.88 -16.15
C PHE A 279 6.00 17.54 -15.38
N GLY A 280 6.07 17.90 -14.09
CA GLY A 280 7.14 17.49 -13.19
C GLY A 280 7.25 15.98 -13.03
N GLU A 281 6.15 15.30 -12.72
CA GLU A 281 6.10 13.83 -12.57
C GLU A 281 6.24 13.12 -13.93
N PHE A 282 5.61 13.65 -14.99
CA PHE A 282 5.77 13.21 -16.38
C PHE A 282 7.25 13.15 -16.82
N ALA A 283 8.05 14.16 -16.45
CA ALA A 283 9.48 14.23 -16.74
C ALA A 283 10.37 13.61 -15.65
N SER A 284 9.77 13.12 -14.55
CA SER A 284 10.44 12.57 -13.37
C SER A 284 11.45 13.52 -12.71
N LEU A 285 11.05 14.79 -12.52
CA LEU A 285 11.92 15.85 -11.96
C LEU A 285 12.25 15.66 -10.48
N GLU A 286 11.48 14.88 -9.73
CA GLU A 286 11.79 14.50 -8.35
C GLU A 286 13.13 13.78 -8.23
N ARG A 287 13.50 12.99 -9.25
CA ARG A 287 14.82 12.33 -9.33
C ARG A 287 15.99 13.31 -9.49
N LEU A 288 15.78 14.60 -9.77
CA LEU A 288 16.87 15.59 -9.76
C LEU A 288 17.41 15.86 -8.34
N GLU A 289 16.63 15.64 -7.30
CA GLU A 289 17.13 15.79 -5.92
C GLU A 289 18.23 14.75 -5.62
N THR A 290 18.02 13.52 -6.09
CA THR A 290 18.81 12.31 -5.78
C THR A 290 19.75 11.86 -6.89
N VAL A 291 19.68 12.42 -8.11
CA VAL A 291 20.59 12.05 -9.20
C VAL A 291 22.05 12.31 -8.79
N SER A 292 22.85 11.25 -8.90
CA SER A 292 24.24 11.23 -8.49
C SER A 292 25.14 11.05 -9.72
N LYS A 293 26.24 11.81 -9.73
CA LYS A 293 27.35 11.69 -10.69
C LYS A 293 28.63 11.48 -9.91
N ASP A 294 29.66 10.97 -10.58
CA ASP A 294 30.96 10.78 -9.96
C ASP A 294 31.56 12.16 -9.57
N PRO A 295 31.83 12.43 -8.27
CA PRO A 295 32.29 13.73 -7.83
C PRO A 295 33.77 14.01 -8.15
N GLU A 296 34.54 13.02 -8.61
CA GLU A 296 35.89 13.24 -9.15
C GLU A 296 35.85 13.68 -10.62
N LEU A 297 34.79 13.32 -11.36
CA LEU A 297 34.58 13.70 -12.77
C LEU A 297 33.69 14.95 -12.93
N TYR A 298 32.69 15.12 -12.05
CA TYR A 298 31.64 16.13 -12.14
C TYR A 298 31.44 16.92 -10.81
N PRO A 299 32.49 17.55 -10.25
CA PRO A 299 32.40 18.31 -9.00
C PRO A 299 31.45 19.51 -9.08
N GLU A 300 31.06 19.95 -10.28
CA GLU A 300 30.11 21.04 -10.53
C GLU A 300 28.66 20.67 -10.15
N LEU A 301 28.29 19.39 -10.01
CA LEU A 301 26.91 18.99 -9.71
C LEU A 301 26.54 19.14 -8.22
N THR A 302 26.58 20.39 -7.76
CA THR A 302 26.14 20.81 -6.44
C THR A 302 24.64 20.53 -6.21
N PRO A 303 24.19 20.40 -4.94
CA PRO A 303 22.75 20.35 -4.63
C PRO A 303 22.00 21.62 -5.07
N SER A 304 22.68 22.77 -5.09
CA SER A 304 22.13 24.03 -5.61
C SER A 304 21.87 23.97 -7.11
N LEU A 305 22.86 23.57 -7.92
CA LEU A 305 22.70 23.44 -9.37
C LEU A 305 21.60 22.43 -9.74
N ARG A 306 21.44 21.34 -8.96
CA ARG A 306 20.31 20.40 -9.17
C ARG A 306 18.95 21.04 -8.89
N ALA A 307 18.86 21.90 -7.87
CA ALA A 307 17.67 22.71 -7.62
C ALA A 307 17.43 23.74 -8.75
N SER A 308 18.49 24.38 -9.28
CA SER A 308 18.41 25.30 -10.43
C SER A 308 17.92 24.61 -11.71
N MET A 309 18.48 23.43 -12.04
CA MET A 309 18.05 22.59 -13.17
C MET A 309 16.58 22.21 -13.08
N ARG A 310 16.11 21.82 -11.88
CA ARG A 310 14.70 21.53 -11.65
C ARG A 310 13.84 22.78 -11.77
N ARG A 311 14.32 23.91 -11.21
CA ARG A 311 13.57 25.17 -11.18
C ARG A 311 13.38 25.79 -12.56
N GLU A 312 14.33 25.59 -13.49
CA GLU A 312 14.13 25.93 -14.90
C GLU A 312 12.89 25.23 -15.47
N LEU A 313 12.83 23.91 -15.30
CA LEU A 313 11.80 23.06 -15.89
C LEU A 313 10.44 23.29 -15.23
N GLU A 314 10.38 23.43 -13.91
CA GLU A 314 9.16 23.84 -13.20
C GLU A 314 8.59 25.16 -13.72
N LEU A 315 9.44 26.17 -13.98
CA LEU A 315 9.00 27.47 -14.48
C LEU A 315 8.58 27.43 -15.95
N LEU A 316 9.27 26.64 -16.78
CA LEU A 316 8.89 26.43 -18.18
C LEU A 316 7.55 25.69 -18.31
N PHE A 317 7.33 24.65 -17.49
CA PHE A 317 6.07 23.93 -17.42
C PHE A 317 4.94 24.79 -16.84
N ALA A 318 5.24 25.64 -15.85
CA ALA A 318 4.28 26.61 -15.35
C ALA A 318 3.87 27.63 -16.44
N GLU A 319 4.79 28.15 -17.25
CA GLU A 319 4.46 29.09 -18.33
C GLU A 319 3.41 28.49 -19.30
N ILE A 320 3.62 27.26 -19.76
CA ILE A 320 2.70 26.55 -20.68
C ILE A 320 1.38 26.13 -20.00
N ALA A 321 1.39 25.80 -18.71
CA ALA A 321 0.16 25.45 -17.99
C ALA A 321 -0.69 26.66 -17.55
N SER A 322 -0.06 27.84 -17.41
CA SER A 322 -0.71 29.06 -16.92
C SER A 322 -1.40 29.86 -18.03
N ASP A 323 -0.86 29.81 -19.24
CA ASP A 323 -1.39 30.54 -20.39
C ASP A 323 -2.58 29.79 -21.04
N PRO A 324 -3.76 30.42 -21.22
CA PRO A 324 -4.93 29.79 -21.83
C PRO A 324 -4.85 29.65 -23.36
N ASP A 325 -3.92 30.33 -24.03
CA ASP A 325 -3.74 30.30 -25.48
C ASP A 325 -2.44 29.57 -25.89
N ALA A 326 -1.70 28.97 -24.94
CA ALA A 326 -0.42 28.31 -25.21
C ALA A 326 -0.56 26.94 -25.90
N ASP A 327 0.07 26.83 -27.07
CA ASP A 327 0.34 25.57 -27.77
C ASP A 327 1.41 24.78 -26.98
N PHE A 328 1.01 23.63 -26.44
CA PHE A 328 1.88 22.74 -25.66
C PHE A 328 3.19 22.36 -26.38
N ARG A 329 3.15 22.28 -27.72
CA ARG A 329 4.28 21.82 -28.54
C ARG A 329 5.45 22.79 -28.51
N ALA A 330 5.22 24.03 -28.09
CA ALA A 330 6.27 25.02 -27.82
C ALA A 330 7.30 24.53 -26.78
N LEU A 331 6.98 23.53 -25.94
CA LEU A 331 7.98 22.89 -25.07
C LEU A 331 9.14 22.25 -25.84
N PHE A 332 8.97 21.89 -27.12
CA PHE A 332 9.99 21.18 -27.90
C PHE A 332 10.86 22.09 -28.79
N ASP A 333 10.42 23.30 -29.14
CA ASP A 333 11.19 24.26 -29.96
C ASP A 333 11.66 25.51 -29.19
N THR A 334 11.07 25.81 -28.02
CA THR A 334 11.25 27.10 -27.36
C THR A 334 12.69 27.44 -26.99
N ASN A 335 13.09 28.65 -27.35
CA ASN A 335 14.35 29.26 -26.93
C ASN A 335 14.22 30.09 -25.64
N VAL A 336 13.06 30.06 -24.96
CA VAL A 336 12.91 30.63 -23.61
C VAL A 336 13.58 29.73 -22.59
N THR A 337 14.25 30.31 -21.59
CA THR A 337 14.86 29.61 -20.46
C THR A 337 14.73 30.42 -19.18
N TYR A 338 14.83 29.76 -18.03
CA TYR A 338 14.86 30.36 -16.71
C TYR A 338 16.16 29.96 -16.02
N VAL A 339 17.05 30.93 -15.74
CA VAL A 339 18.39 30.67 -15.20
C VAL A 339 18.71 31.58 -14.01
N ASP A 340 19.45 31.03 -13.05
CA ASP A 340 20.21 31.78 -12.05
C ASP A 340 21.71 31.79 -12.44
N SER A 341 22.57 32.33 -11.58
CA SER A 341 24.03 32.36 -11.82
C SER A 341 24.69 30.98 -11.97
N GLU A 342 24.19 29.92 -11.32
CA GLU A 342 24.77 28.57 -11.42
C GLU A 342 24.38 27.90 -12.76
N LEU A 343 23.10 27.96 -13.13
CA LEU A 343 22.63 27.38 -14.39
C LEU A 343 23.08 28.21 -15.62
N ALA A 344 23.16 29.53 -15.49
CA ALA A 344 23.72 30.40 -16.54
C ALA A 344 25.19 30.06 -16.84
N ALA A 345 26.00 29.76 -15.81
CA ALA A 345 27.39 29.34 -15.98
C ALA A 345 27.50 28.01 -16.75
N LEU A 346 26.66 27.02 -16.42
CA LEU A 346 26.59 25.73 -17.13
C LEU A 346 26.16 25.88 -18.61
N TYR A 347 25.27 26.82 -18.90
CA TYR A 347 24.81 27.14 -20.25
C TYR A 347 25.75 28.08 -21.04
N GLY A 348 26.81 28.61 -20.41
CA GLY A 348 27.71 29.59 -21.04
C GLY A 348 27.07 30.97 -21.26
N LEU A 349 26.00 31.28 -20.54
CA LEU A 349 25.26 32.54 -20.62
C LEU A 349 25.92 33.61 -19.72
N PRO A 350 25.66 34.91 -19.96
CA PRO A 350 26.00 35.96 -19.01
C PRO A 350 25.29 35.73 -17.67
N ASP A 351 26.01 35.95 -16.55
CA ASP A 351 25.44 35.94 -15.20
C ASP A 351 24.26 36.93 -15.10
N PRO A 352 23.03 36.48 -14.79
CA PRO A 352 21.87 37.35 -14.66
C PRO A 352 21.83 38.10 -13.32
N GLY A 353 22.66 37.70 -12.35
CA GLY A 353 22.66 38.19 -10.97
C GLY A 353 21.70 37.41 -10.05
N GLU A 354 21.37 38.02 -8.91
CA GLU A 354 20.61 37.37 -7.83
C GLU A 354 19.20 36.93 -8.27
N GLY A 355 18.83 35.69 -7.95
CA GLY A 355 17.54 35.08 -8.27
C GLY A 355 17.51 34.32 -9.61
N VAL A 356 16.32 33.85 -9.99
CA VAL A 356 16.07 33.16 -11.27
C VAL A 356 15.44 34.15 -12.26
N HIS A 357 15.99 34.23 -13.47
CA HIS A 357 15.62 35.19 -14.50
C HIS A 357 15.15 34.49 -15.77
N ARG A 358 14.00 34.91 -16.31
CA ARG A 358 13.52 34.49 -17.62
C ARG A 358 14.34 35.20 -18.71
N THR A 359 14.98 34.44 -19.59
CA THR A 359 15.79 34.96 -20.69
C THR A 359 15.56 34.15 -21.96
N THR A 360 16.25 34.52 -23.05
CA THR A 360 16.20 33.83 -24.34
C THR A 360 17.59 33.30 -24.67
N LEU A 361 17.65 32.01 -25.02
CA LEU A 361 18.86 31.35 -25.49
C LEU A 361 19.35 32.03 -26.79
N PRO A 362 20.67 32.25 -26.96
CA PRO A 362 21.21 32.79 -28.19
C PRO A 362 20.90 31.91 -29.41
N GLU A 363 20.71 32.54 -30.58
CA GLU A 363 20.64 31.84 -31.86
C GLU A 363 21.89 30.97 -32.06
N GLY A 364 21.70 29.69 -32.37
CA GLY A 364 22.79 28.73 -32.49
C GLY A 364 23.31 28.13 -31.17
N ALA A 365 22.71 28.43 -30.01
CA ALA A 365 23.11 27.82 -28.73
C ALA A 365 22.80 26.32 -28.60
N GLY A 366 22.08 25.72 -29.56
CA GLY A 366 21.78 24.28 -29.62
C GLY A 366 20.87 23.71 -28.52
N ARG A 367 20.41 24.56 -27.60
CA ARG A 367 19.66 24.22 -26.36
C ARG A 367 18.14 24.45 -26.43
N GLY A 368 17.59 24.61 -27.64
CA GLY A 368 16.15 24.78 -27.84
C GLY A 368 15.34 23.62 -27.27
N GLY A 369 14.12 23.92 -26.82
CA GLY A 369 13.17 22.92 -26.33
C GLY A 369 13.58 22.17 -25.06
N LEU A 370 12.75 21.21 -24.68
CA LEU A 370 12.89 20.35 -23.49
C LEU A 370 14.16 19.48 -23.54
N MET A 371 14.57 19.05 -24.73
CA MET A 371 15.70 18.13 -24.92
C MET A 371 17.07 18.81 -24.77
N GLY A 372 17.15 20.15 -24.89
CA GLY A 372 18.37 20.92 -24.65
C GLY A 372 18.67 21.27 -23.18
N ARG A 373 17.81 20.84 -22.24
CA ARG A 373 17.80 21.27 -20.83
C ARG A 373 18.67 20.39 -19.95
N ALA A 374 19.51 21.00 -19.12
CA ALA A 374 20.45 20.32 -18.23
C ALA A 374 19.77 19.30 -17.30
N GLY A 375 18.58 19.60 -16.78
CA GLY A 375 17.83 18.66 -15.93
C GLY A 375 17.50 17.35 -16.65
N ILE A 376 16.91 17.43 -17.85
CA ILE A 376 16.58 16.25 -18.67
C ILE A 376 17.86 15.52 -19.10
N LEU A 377 18.86 16.26 -19.59
CA LEU A 377 20.14 15.71 -20.02
C LEU A 377 20.93 15.01 -18.89
N SER A 378 20.74 15.45 -17.64
CA SER A 378 21.35 14.87 -16.43
C SER A 378 20.61 13.64 -15.92
N LEU A 379 19.26 13.67 -15.88
CA LEU A 379 18.39 12.56 -15.45
C LEU A 379 18.58 11.28 -16.27
N TRP A 380 18.92 11.45 -17.55
CA TRP A 380 19.03 10.38 -18.54
C TRP A 380 20.48 10.18 -19.00
N ALA A 381 21.44 10.30 -18.07
CA ALA A 381 22.85 9.96 -18.27
C ALA A 381 23.40 9.19 -17.06
N HIS A 382 24.43 8.37 -17.26
CA HIS A 382 25.06 7.58 -16.19
C HIS A 382 25.82 8.47 -15.19
N ALA A 383 26.36 7.88 -14.13
CA ALA A 383 27.14 8.59 -13.12
C ALA A 383 28.48 9.15 -13.66
N THR A 384 29.09 8.44 -14.59
CA THR A 384 30.44 8.70 -15.14
C THR A 384 30.45 9.07 -16.63
N LEU A 385 29.31 8.92 -17.32
CA LEU A 385 29.23 8.96 -18.79
C LEU A 385 27.88 9.52 -19.25
N THR A 386 27.86 10.02 -20.49
CA THR A 386 26.63 10.33 -21.24
C THR A 386 25.85 9.03 -21.53
N SER A 387 24.64 9.12 -22.08
CA SER A 387 23.87 7.94 -22.49
C SER A 387 22.87 8.25 -23.60
N PRO A 388 23.23 8.04 -24.87
CA PRO A 388 22.27 8.02 -25.98
C PRO A 388 21.09 7.10 -25.69
N THR A 389 21.35 5.88 -25.20
CA THR A 389 20.33 4.87 -24.91
C THR A 389 19.29 5.36 -23.90
N LEU A 390 19.70 5.95 -22.76
CA LEU A 390 18.76 6.46 -21.77
C LEU A 390 18.00 7.71 -22.26
N ARG A 391 18.63 8.58 -23.05
CA ARG A 391 18.00 9.77 -23.62
C ARG A 391 16.95 9.38 -24.68
N GLY A 392 17.27 8.44 -25.57
CA GLY A 392 16.33 7.88 -26.53
C GLY A 392 15.19 7.11 -25.87
N ARG A 393 15.48 6.35 -24.80
CA ARG A 393 14.44 5.68 -23.99
C ARG A 393 13.45 6.67 -23.38
N PHE A 394 13.91 7.84 -22.93
CA PHE A 394 13.02 8.89 -22.44
C PHE A 394 12.10 9.43 -23.55
N VAL A 395 12.62 9.64 -24.77
CA VAL A 395 11.79 10.04 -25.91
C VAL A 395 10.73 8.97 -26.21
N ARG A 396 11.14 7.73 -26.46
CA ARG A 396 10.23 6.59 -26.75
C ARG A 396 9.17 6.40 -25.65
N ALA A 397 9.58 6.19 -24.39
CA ALA A 397 8.67 5.77 -23.33
C ALA A 397 7.95 6.93 -22.60
N SER A 398 8.52 8.15 -22.59
CA SER A 398 7.90 9.30 -21.91
C SER A 398 7.27 10.33 -22.84
N LEU A 399 7.76 10.50 -24.07
CA LEU A 399 7.18 11.45 -25.03
C LEU A 399 6.29 10.79 -26.07
N LEU A 400 6.61 9.57 -26.52
CA LEU A 400 5.82 8.82 -27.53
C LEU A 400 4.92 7.74 -26.90
N CYS A 401 5.08 7.44 -25.61
CA CYS A 401 4.38 6.39 -24.85
C CYS A 401 4.55 4.96 -25.41
N GLU A 402 5.65 4.70 -26.10
CA GLU A 402 5.99 3.39 -26.65
C GLU A 402 6.60 2.48 -25.57
N ASP A 403 6.19 1.20 -25.53
CA ASP A 403 6.74 0.24 -24.56
C ASP A 403 8.17 -0.15 -24.95
N ILE A 404 9.11 0.06 -24.02
CA ILE A 404 10.52 -0.31 -24.16
C ILE A 404 10.81 -1.42 -23.16
N PRO A 405 10.83 -2.70 -23.60
CA PRO A 405 10.94 -3.83 -22.71
C PRO A 405 12.29 -3.84 -21.96
N PRO A 406 12.34 -4.45 -20.76
CA PRO A 406 13.60 -4.60 -20.03
C PRO A 406 14.56 -5.51 -20.81
N PRO A 407 15.89 -5.30 -20.68
CA PRO A 407 16.89 -6.17 -21.31
C PRO A 407 16.74 -7.63 -20.83
N PRO A 408 17.00 -8.64 -21.68
CA PRO A 408 16.79 -10.02 -21.31
C PRO A 408 17.57 -10.45 -20.06
N PRO A 409 16.98 -11.25 -19.13
CA PRO A 409 17.63 -11.62 -17.88
C PRO A 409 18.98 -12.31 -18.08
N GLY A 410 20.04 -11.73 -17.48
CA GLY A 410 21.40 -12.27 -17.54
C GLY A 410 22.23 -11.83 -18.75
N VAL A 411 21.74 -10.88 -19.57
CA VAL A 411 22.59 -10.14 -20.52
C VAL A 411 23.51 -9.19 -19.74
N ASP A 412 24.77 -9.12 -20.14
CA ASP A 412 25.70 -8.10 -19.62
C ASP A 412 25.41 -6.76 -20.31
N THR A 413 25.05 -5.76 -19.51
CA THR A 413 24.73 -4.40 -19.99
C THR A 413 25.86 -3.41 -19.71
N THR A 414 27.08 -3.89 -19.43
CA THR A 414 28.25 -3.01 -19.35
C THR A 414 28.75 -2.64 -20.74
N LEU A 415 28.90 -1.34 -20.98
CA LEU A 415 29.57 -0.84 -22.19
C LEU A 415 31.07 -0.85 -21.92
N GLU A 416 31.72 -1.98 -22.20
CA GLU A 416 33.18 -2.09 -22.10
C GLU A 416 33.87 -1.06 -23.01
N HIS A 417 34.87 -0.36 -22.48
CA HIS A 417 35.80 0.47 -23.25
C HIS A 417 37.17 -0.19 -23.16
N ASP A 418 37.65 -0.73 -24.28
CA ASP A 418 38.98 -1.35 -24.38
C ASP A 418 40.07 -0.26 -24.36
N PRO A 419 40.93 -0.20 -23.34
CA PRO A 419 42.00 0.81 -23.27
C PRO A 419 43.07 0.65 -24.37
N GLU A 420 43.11 -0.47 -25.09
CA GLU A 420 43.99 -0.67 -26.25
C GLU A 420 43.37 -0.25 -27.59
N ALA A 421 42.05 0.00 -27.66
CA ALA A 421 41.36 0.46 -28.87
C ALA A 421 41.73 1.91 -29.27
N GLY A 422 42.12 2.74 -28.30
CA GLY A 422 42.41 4.16 -28.48
C GLY A 422 41.15 5.04 -28.34
N PRO A 423 41.24 6.34 -28.69
CA PRO A 423 40.13 7.27 -28.56
C PRO A 423 38.92 6.85 -29.40
N GLN A 424 37.73 6.85 -28.79
CA GLN A 424 36.46 6.57 -29.47
C GLN A 424 35.36 7.52 -28.98
N THR A 425 34.50 7.96 -29.90
CA THR A 425 33.24 8.63 -29.52
C THR A 425 32.26 7.62 -28.92
N MET A 426 31.35 8.08 -28.06
CA MET A 426 30.24 7.26 -27.55
C MET A 426 29.43 6.60 -28.67
N ARG A 427 29.26 7.29 -29.81
CA ARG A 427 28.61 6.73 -31.02
C ARG A 427 29.33 5.48 -31.51
N GLU A 428 30.65 5.56 -31.76
CA GLU A 428 31.44 4.43 -32.24
C GLU A 428 31.41 3.24 -31.26
N ARG A 429 31.43 3.51 -29.94
CA ARG A 429 31.32 2.46 -28.91
C ARG A 429 29.95 1.77 -28.91
N LEU A 430 28.86 2.52 -29.09
CA LEU A 430 27.51 1.95 -29.17
C LEU A 430 27.23 1.27 -30.52
N GLU A 431 27.81 1.75 -31.62
CA GLU A 431 27.74 1.08 -32.93
C GLU A 431 28.49 -0.28 -32.92
N GLU A 432 29.64 -0.38 -32.23
CA GLU A 432 30.31 -1.66 -31.98
C GLU A 432 29.49 -2.55 -31.02
N HIS A 433 28.90 -2.01 -29.95
CA HIS A 433 28.02 -2.76 -29.03
C HIS A 433 26.79 -3.35 -29.77
N ARG A 434 26.21 -2.58 -30.70
CA ARG A 434 25.11 -3.00 -31.58
C ARG A 434 25.50 -4.03 -32.64
N SER A 435 26.80 -4.35 -32.81
CA SER A 435 27.22 -5.51 -33.61
C SER A 435 26.72 -6.85 -33.03
N ASN A 436 26.40 -6.88 -31.73
CA ASN A 436 25.75 -8.00 -31.07
C ASN A 436 24.22 -7.96 -31.30
N PRO A 437 23.62 -8.95 -32.00
CA PRO A 437 22.18 -8.96 -32.28
C PRO A 437 21.27 -9.00 -31.04
N VAL A 438 21.80 -9.39 -29.87
CA VAL A 438 21.06 -9.36 -28.59
C VAL A 438 20.88 -7.93 -28.09
N CYS A 439 21.85 -7.05 -28.34
CA CYS A 439 21.81 -5.64 -27.93
C CYS A 439 21.09 -4.78 -28.98
N ALA A 440 21.36 -5.04 -30.27
CA ALA A 440 20.80 -4.32 -31.41
C ALA A 440 19.27 -4.13 -31.31
N GLY A 441 18.53 -5.22 -31.06
CA GLY A 441 17.06 -5.20 -31.04
C GLY A 441 16.38 -4.35 -29.96
N CYS A 442 17.14 -3.72 -29.06
CA CYS A 442 16.66 -2.65 -28.18
C CYS A 442 17.38 -1.31 -28.47
N HIS A 443 18.69 -1.36 -28.71
CA HIS A 443 19.50 -0.17 -28.95
C HIS A 443 19.19 0.54 -30.27
N ASP A 444 18.78 -0.18 -31.33
CA ASP A 444 18.38 0.38 -32.61
C ASP A 444 17.18 1.34 -32.49
N GLU A 445 16.32 1.13 -31.49
CA GLU A 445 15.13 1.96 -31.21
C GLU A 445 15.40 3.18 -30.32
N MET A 446 16.60 3.32 -29.77
CA MET A 446 16.93 4.32 -28.74
C MET A 446 18.19 5.12 -29.05
N ASP A 447 19.29 4.45 -29.40
CA ASP A 447 20.59 5.09 -29.61
C ASP A 447 20.58 6.14 -30.73
N PRO A 448 19.90 5.97 -31.89
CA PRO A 448 19.80 7.00 -32.91
C PRO A 448 19.26 8.33 -32.36
N ILE A 449 18.09 8.29 -31.70
CA ILE A 449 17.46 9.46 -31.06
C ILE A 449 18.41 10.10 -30.03
N GLY A 450 19.13 9.27 -29.28
CA GLY A 450 20.12 9.70 -28.31
C GLY A 450 21.36 10.38 -28.91
N PHE A 451 21.80 9.96 -30.11
CA PHE A 451 22.97 10.54 -30.78
C PHE A 451 22.76 12.01 -31.16
N ALA A 452 21.54 12.44 -31.47
CA ALA A 452 21.21 13.86 -31.67
C ALA A 452 21.50 14.74 -30.43
N LEU A 453 21.65 14.13 -29.25
CA LEU A 453 21.90 14.82 -27.98
C LEU A 453 23.37 14.72 -27.51
N GLU A 454 24.26 14.15 -28.31
CA GLU A 454 25.65 13.93 -27.91
C GLU A 454 26.53 15.19 -27.88
N ARG A 455 26.10 16.33 -28.45
CA ARG A 455 26.75 17.63 -28.14
C ARG A 455 26.55 18.07 -26.67
N PHE A 456 25.83 17.28 -25.87
CA PHE A 456 25.70 17.46 -24.42
C PHE A 456 26.41 16.35 -23.63
N GLY A 457 27.17 16.74 -22.61
CA GLY A 457 27.76 15.83 -21.62
C GLY A 457 26.77 15.43 -20.50
N PRO A 458 27.23 14.78 -19.42
CA PRO A 458 26.36 14.15 -18.42
C PRO A 458 25.69 15.10 -17.43
N LEU A 459 26.08 16.38 -17.40
CA LEU A 459 25.37 17.46 -16.70
C LEU A 459 24.51 18.31 -17.65
N GLY A 460 24.59 18.05 -18.96
CA GLY A 460 24.06 18.92 -20.00
C GLY A 460 24.99 20.07 -20.37
N GLU A 461 26.26 20.04 -19.99
CA GLU A 461 27.33 20.91 -20.50
C GLU A 461 27.54 20.72 -22.01
N TRP A 462 27.96 21.76 -22.74
CA TRP A 462 28.15 21.68 -24.21
C TRP A 462 29.54 21.16 -24.58
N ARG A 463 29.62 20.25 -25.57
CA ARG A 463 30.87 19.68 -26.09
C ARG A 463 30.85 19.54 -27.61
N GLU A 464 31.99 19.84 -28.24
CA GLU A 464 32.24 19.67 -29.68
C GLU A 464 32.96 18.33 -29.99
N THR A 465 33.58 17.72 -28.98
CA THR A 465 34.45 16.55 -29.12
C THR A 465 34.25 15.55 -27.99
N ASP A 466 34.35 14.26 -28.32
CA ASP A 466 34.38 13.14 -27.36
C ASP A 466 35.71 12.39 -27.50
N GLU A 467 36.42 12.16 -26.40
CA GLU A 467 37.82 11.68 -26.36
C GLU A 467 38.82 12.43 -27.28
N GLY A 468 38.45 13.63 -27.77
CA GLY A 468 39.21 14.45 -28.71
C GLY A 468 38.85 14.26 -30.20
N LEU A 469 37.92 13.36 -30.51
CA LEU A 469 37.31 13.18 -31.83
C LEU A 469 36.07 14.08 -31.97
N PRO A 470 35.72 14.60 -33.17
CA PRO A 470 34.54 15.43 -33.37
C PRO A 470 33.25 14.63 -33.17
N ILE A 471 32.23 15.24 -32.55
CA ILE A 471 30.93 14.60 -32.30
C ILE A 471 30.03 14.76 -33.54
N ASP A 472 29.51 13.65 -34.04
CA ASP A 472 28.48 13.62 -35.08
C ASP A 472 27.09 13.37 -34.47
N THR A 473 26.21 14.38 -34.55
CA THR A 473 24.82 14.35 -34.07
C THR A 473 23.79 14.06 -35.18
N ALA A 474 24.20 13.86 -36.44
CA ALA A 474 23.28 13.58 -37.54
C ALA A 474 22.73 12.15 -37.46
N THR A 475 21.41 12.01 -37.50
CA THR A 475 20.69 10.74 -37.31
C THR A 475 19.22 10.88 -37.72
N GLU A 476 18.33 10.00 -37.25
CA GLU A 476 16.89 10.02 -37.54
C GLU A 476 16.03 9.57 -36.36
N LEU A 477 14.76 9.97 -36.36
CA LEU A 477 13.66 9.40 -35.58
C LEU A 477 12.63 8.85 -36.58
N ASP A 478 12.47 7.53 -36.64
CA ASP A 478 11.52 6.82 -37.51
C ASP A 478 11.55 7.27 -39.00
N GLY A 479 12.75 7.59 -39.51
CA GLY A 479 12.99 8.06 -40.88
C GLY A 479 12.86 9.58 -41.09
N ALA A 480 12.51 10.36 -40.05
CA ALA A 480 12.64 11.81 -40.05
C ALA A 480 14.08 12.20 -39.67
N PRO A 481 14.85 12.87 -40.55
CA PRO A 481 16.25 13.22 -40.28
C PRO A 481 16.37 14.35 -39.25
N ILE A 482 17.37 14.26 -38.38
CA ILE A 482 17.66 15.23 -37.31
C ILE A 482 19.19 15.41 -37.13
N ASP A 483 19.66 16.65 -36.99
CA ASP A 483 20.99 17.01 -36.48
C ASP A 483 20.88 17.90 -35.24
N GLY A 484 21.07 17.30 -34.06
CA GLY A 484 21.06 18.04 -32.78
C GLY A 484 19.70 18.06 -32.05
N ALA A 485 19.70 18.58 -30.83
CA ALA A 485 18.50 18.68 -29.99
C ALA A 485 17.40 19.58 -30.55
N ALA A 486 17.76 20.59 -31.35
CA ALA A 486 16.78 21.51 -31.95
C ALA A 486 15.93 20.81 -33.01
N GLU A 487 16.55 20.11 -33.97
CA GLU A 487 15.81 19.38 -35.01
C GLU A 487 15.04 18.17 -34.44
N LEU A 488 15.57 17.51 -33.39
CA LEU A 488 14.78 16.55 -32.61
C LEU A 488 13.54 17.21 -31.96
N GLY A 489 13.69 18.44 -31.47
CA GLY A 489 12.60 19.26 -30.96
C GLY A 489 11.53 19.56 -32.01
N ASP A 490 11.94 20.02 -33.20
CA ASP A 490 11.05 20.33 -34.32
C ASP A 490 10.27 19.08 -34.80
N VAL A 491 10.91 17.90 -34.82
CA VAL A 491 10.23 16.64 -35.14
C VAL A 491 9.24 16.25 -34.05
N LEU A 492 9.62 16.30 -32.77
CA LEU A 492 8.71 15.99 -31.65
C LEU A 492 7.55 16.99 -31.54
N ALA A 493 7.74 18.26 -31.94
CA ALA A 493 6.68 19.26 -32.06
C ALA A 493 5.67 18.96 -33.19
N THR A 494 5.93 18.00 -34.07
CA THR A 494 5.08 17.65 -35.22
C THR A 494 4.68 16.17 -35.26
N ASP A 495 5.01 15.39 -34.23
CA ASP A 495 4.66 13.97 -34.10
C ASP A 495 3.34 13.78 -33.34
N ASP A 496 2.32 13.24 -34.02
CA ASP A 496 0.98 13.00 -33.46
C ASP A 496 1.01 12.10 -32.21
N ARG A 497 2.03 11.21 -32.06
CA ARG A 497 2.19 10.37 -30.87
C ARG A 497 2.45 11.18 -29.62
N VAL A 498 3.08 12.35 -29.71
CA VAL A 498 3.35 13.22 -28.56
C VAL A 498 2.06 13.76 -27.98
N ALA A 499 1.12 14.19 -28.82
CA ALA A 499 -0.20 14.64 -28.37
C ALA A 499 -1.00 13.50 -27.74
N ALA A 500 -1.02 12.32 -28.37
CA ALA A 500 -1.69 11.13 -27.83
C ALA A 500 -1.07 10.64 -26.50
N CYS A 501 0.26 10.68 -26.37
CA CYS A 501 0.97 10.30 -25.16
C CYS A 501 0.70 11.26 -23.99
N VAL A 502 0.65 12.57 -24.25
CA VAL A 502 0.33 13.58 -23.24
C VAL A 502 -1.13 13.46 -22.78
N ALA A 503 -2.07 13.20 -23.70
CA ALA A 503 -3.46 12.89 -23.34
C ALA A 503 -3.57 11.63 -22.48
N ARG A 504 -2.91 10.52 -22.86
CA ARG A 504 -2.86 9.27 -22.07
C ARG A 504 -2.21 9.47 -20.70
N ARG A 505 -1.13 10.25 -20.62
CA ARG A 505 -0.45 10.54 -19.35
C ARG A 505 -1.28 11.45 -18.45
N LEU A 506 -2.01 12.43 -19.00
CA LEU A 506 -2.91 13.26 -18.22
C LEU A 506 -4.12 12.49 -17.71
N PHE A 507 -4.68 11.61 -18.54
CA PHE A 507 -5.71 10.64 -18.13
C PHE A 507 -5.22 9.84 -16.90
N ARG A 508 -4.08 9.15 -17.03
CA ARG A 508 -3.47 8.36 -15.95
C ARG A 508 -3.25 9.16 -14.66
N TYR A 509 -2.75 10.39 -14.78
CA TYR A 509 -2.52 11.27 -13.63
C TYR A 509 -3.83 11.71 -12.95
N GLY A 510 -4.84 12.08 -13.73
CA GLY A 510 -6.11 12.62 -13.25
C GLY A 510 -7.11 11.57 -12.77
N THR A 511 -7.17 10.39 -13.39
CA THR A 511 -7.97 9.27 -12.89
C THR A 511 -7.22 8.43 -11.85
N GLY A 512 -5.89 8.45 -11.87
CA GLY A 512 -5.03 7.75 -10.90
C GLY A 512 -5.01 6.23 -11.09
N HIS A 513 -5.06 5.74 -12.33
CA HIS A 513 -4.81 4.33 -12.70
C HIS A 513 -4.22 4.26 -14.11
N LEU A 514 -3.81 3.07 -14.56
CA LEU A 514 -3.58 2.79 -15.97
C LEU A 514 -4.92 2.62 -16.71
N GLU A 515 -4.99 3.10 -17.95
CA GLU A 515 -6.14 2.90 -18.82
C GLU A 515 -6.45 1.41 -19.07
N LEU A 516 -7.73 1.07 -19.02
CA LEU A 516 -8.25 -0.26 -19.35
C LEU A 516 -8.47 -0.40 -20.87
N GLU A 517 -8.56 -1.64 -21.36
CA GLU A 517 -8.87 -1.94 -22.77
C GLU A 517 -10.21 -1.31 -23.21
N SER A 518 -11.18 -1.20 -22.30
CA SER A 518 -12.46 -0.51 -22.48
C SER A 518 -12.36 1.02 -22.51
N GLU A 519 -11.26 1.60 -22.06
CA GLU A 519 -11.05 3.05 -21.96
C GLU A 519 -10.18 3.59 -23.11
N GLU A 520 -9.45 2.72 -23.82
CA GLU A 520 -8.62 3.04 -24.99
C GLU A 520 -9.33 3.92 -26.04
N ALA A 521 -10.63 3.70 -26.26
CA ALA A 521 -11.41 4.53 -27.18
C ALA A 521 -11.61 5.97 -26.69
N ALA A 522 -11.80 6.17 -25.38
CA ALA A 522 -11.91 7.48 -24.75
C ALA A 522 -10.56 8.18 -24.66
N VAL A 523 -9.49 7.45 -24.28
CA VAL A 523 -8.12 7.98 -24.22
C VAL A 523 -7.64 8.46 -25.59
N ARG A 524 -7.98 7.74 -26.67
CA ARG A 524 -7.67 8.17 -28.04
C ARG A 524 -8.45 9.44 -28.43
N ALA A 525 -9.74 9.51 -28.09
CA ALA A 525 -10.56 10.70 -28.35
C ALA A 525 -10.02 11.96 -27.64
N LEU A 526 -9.44 11.83 -26.43
CA LEU A 526 -8.73 12.93 -25.76
C LEU A 526 -7.47 13.37 -26.54
N GLY A 527 -6.74 12.45 -27.16
CA GLY A 527 -5.57 12.76 -28.00
C GLY A 527 -5.94 13.44 -29.32
N GLU A 528 -6.96 12.90 -30.02
CA GLU A 528 -7.53 13.49 -31.23
C GLU A 528 -8.10 14.89 -30.95
N GLY A 529 -8.87 15.04 -29.86
CA GLY A 529 -9.48 16.28 -29.43
C GLY A 529 -8.50 17.36 -28.96
N PHE A 530 -7.36 16.96 -28.39
CA PHE A 530 -6.25 17.86 -28.04
C PHE A 530 -5.60 18.47 -29.29
N ALA A 531 -5.37 17.66 -30.33
CA ALA A 531 -4.86 18.15 -31.61
C ALA A 531 -5.86 19.09 -32.33
N ASP A 532 -7.14 18.73 -32.37
CA ASP A 532 -8.20 19.52 -33.02
C ASP A 532 -8.41 20.91 -32.39
N ARG A 533 -8.09 21.10 -31.10
CA ARG A 533 -8.08 22.41 -30.40
C ARG A 533 -6.71 23.09 -30.39
N GLY A 534 -5.79 22.69 -31.26
CA GLY A 534 -4.50 23.36 -31.41
C GLY A 534 -3.55 23.15 -30.23
N TYR A 535 -3.64 21.99 -29.57
CA TYR A 535 -2.71 21.55 -28.53
C TYR A 535 -2.68 22.44 -27.27
N VAL A 536 -3.78 23.14 -26.97
CA VAL A 536 -3.95 23.93 -25.75
C VAL A 536 -4.20 23.01 -24.55
N PHE A 537 -3.24 22.96 -23.60
CA PHE A 537 -3.29 22.02 -22.47
C PHE A 537 -4.51 22.20 -21.56
N ARG A 538 -5.00 23.44 -21.41
CA ARG A 538 -6.22 23.73 -20.62
C ARG A 538 -7.49 23.15 -21.24
N GLU A 539 -7.53 22.97 -22.56
CA GLU A 539 -8.68 22.35 -23.23
C GLU A 539 -8.62 20.81 -23.17
N LEU A 540 -7.42 20.20 -23.18
CA LEU A 540 -7.27 18.77 -22.86
C LEU A 540 -7.69 18.48 -21.40
N LEU A 541 -7.36 19.36 -20.45
CA LEU A 541 -7.90 19.31 -19.08
C LEU A 541 -9.44 19.40 -19.06
N ARG A 542 -10.04 20.28 -19.87
CA ARG A 542 -11.49 20.38 -20.02
C ARG A 542 -12.07 19.07 -20.53
N GLU A 543 -11.55 18.50 -21.61
CA GLU A 543 -12.05 17.25 -22.15
C GLU A 543 -11.95 16.07 -21.18
N LEU A 544 -10.84 15.96 -20.42
CA LEU A 544 -10.72 14.95 -19.38
C LEU A 544 -11.85 15.11 -18.35
N VAL A 545 -12.05 16.32 -17.80
CA VAL A 545 -13.11 16.63 -16.82
C VAL A 545 -14.53 16.43 -17.37
N LEU A 546 -14.73 16.59 -18.68
CA LEU A 546 -16.00 16.35 -19.36
C LEU A 546 -16.23 14.88 -19.77
N SER A 547 -15.18 14.05 -19.79
CA SER A 547 -15.27 12.63 -20.18
C SER A 547 -16.00 11.75 -19.15
N ASP A 548 -16.73 10.75 -19.64
CA ASP A 548 -17.38 9.75 -18.78
C ASP A 548 -16.35 9.03 -17.88
N ALA A 549 -15.15 8.75 -18.36
CA ALA A 549 -14.09 8.09 -17.57
C ALA A 549 -13.60 8.92 -16.38
N PHE A 550 -13.68 10.26 -16.43
CA PHE A 550 -13.38 11.08 -15.26
C PHE A 550 -14.57 11.20 -14.30
N ARG A 551 -15.78 10.84 -14.74
CA ARG A 551 -17.08 11.08 -14.08
C ARG A 551 -17.77 9.82 -13.55
N THR A 552 -17.30 8.64 -13.95
CA THR A 552 -17.95 7.34 -13.68
C THR A 552 -16.99 6.31 -13.10
N ALA A 553 -17.57 5.27 -12.51
CA ALA A 553 -16.88 4.10 -11.96
C ALA A 553 -17.66 2.83 -12.29
N ALA A 554 -17.00 1.67 -12.27
CA ALA A 554 -17.66 0.39 -12.45
C ALA A 554 -18.67 0.12 -11.31
N LEU A 555 -19.63 -0.77 -11.57
CA LEU A 555 -20.45 -1.38 -10.52
C LEU A 555 -19.57 -2.15 -9.52
N ARG A 556 -19.96 -2.11 -8.25
CA ARG A 556 -19.41 -2.97 -7.20
C ARG A 556 -20.02 -4.38 -7.31
N GLU A 557 -19.38 -5.37 -6.70
CA GLU A 557 -19.97 -6.71 -6.56
C GLU A 557 -21.34 -6.65 -5.83
N ASP A 558 -21.49 -5.73 -4.88
CA ASP A 558 -22.75 -5.47 -4.16
C ASP A 558 -23.89 -4.95 -5.06
N ASP A 559 -23.57 -4.31 -6.19
CA ASP A 559 -24.56 -3.75 -7.13
C ASP A 559 -25.09 -4.79 -8.13
N ALA A 560 -24.60 -6.05 -8.08
CA ALA A 560 -24.89 -7.13 -9.03
C ALA A 560 -26.32 -7.72 -8.89
N GLY A 561 -27.33 -6.86 -8.99
CA GLY A 561 -28.75 -7.18 -8.94
C GLY A 561 -29.69 -6.04 -9.34
N ALA A 562 -29.16 -4.98 -9.98
CA ALA A 562 -29.91 -3.79 -10.36
C ALA A 562 -30.97 -4.05 -11.47
N CYS A 563 -31.95 -3.15 -11.57
CA CYS A 563 -33.11 -3.22 -12.46
C CYS A 563 -33.60 -1.82 -12.88
N SER A 564 -34.49 -1.72 -13.88
CA SER A 564 -35.05 -0.42 -14.31
C SER A 564 -36.23 -0.01 -13.42
N PRO A 565 -36.32 1.22 -12.90
CA PRO A 565 -37.44 1.67 -12.08
C PRO A 565 -38.82 1.41 -12.70
N GLY A 566 -39.65 0.63 -12.01
CA GLY A 566 -40.97 0.21 -12.47
C GLY A 566 -41.02 -1.16 -13.16
N ASP A 567 -39.88 -1.82 -13.43
CA ASP A 567 -39.82 -3.20 -13.88
C ASP A 567 -40.53 -4.15 -12.89
N ARG A 568 -41.05 -5.26 -13.42
CA ARG A 568 -41.74 -6.30 -12.65
C ARG A 568 -41.42 -7.68 -13.19
N GLU A 569 -41.07 -8.58 -12.28
CA GLU A 569 -40.82 -9.99 -12.58
C GLU A 569 -41.48 -10.91 -11.55
N ALA A 570 -41.61 -12.18 -11.93
CA ALA A 570 -42.04 -13.24 -11.01
C ALA A 570 -40.92 -13.53 -10.01
N CYS A 571 -41.30 -13.84 -8.77
CA CYS A 571 -40.39 -14.24 -7.71
C CYS A 571 -41.08 -15.29 -6.83
N SER A 572 -40.30 -16.24 -6.31
CA SER A 572 -40.78 -17.32 -5.45
C SER A 572 -40.08 -17.29 -4.11
N THR A 573 -40.83 -17.54 -3.03
CA THR A 573 -40.32 -17.95 -1.72
C THR A 573 -40.68 -19.42 -1.47
N SER A 574 -40.20 -20.03 -0.38
CA SER A 574 -40.69 -21.36 0.06
C SER A 574 -42.21 -21.34 0.28
N CYS A 575 -42.73 -20.26 0.89
CA CYS A 575 -44.18 -20.02 1.04
C CYS A 575 -44.95 -19.73 -0.27
N GLY A 576 -44.29 -19.68 -1.44
CA GLY A 576 -44.94 -19.71 -2.75
C GLY A 576 -44.61 -18.57 -3.72
N GLU A 577 -45.43 -18.45 -4.76
CA GLU A 577 -45.22 -17.55 -5.90
C GLU A 577 -45.74 -16.13 -5.67
N GLY A 578 -45.03 -15.14 -6.21
CA GLY A 578 -45.37 -13.72 -6.16
C GLY A 578 -44.72 -12.90 -7.27
N THR A 579 -44.71 -11.59 -7.10
CA THR A 579 -44.05 -10.64 -8.02
C THR A 579 -43.29 -9.58 -7.26
N ARG A 580 -42.10 -9.22 -7.73
CA ARG A 580 -41.33 -8.08 -7.21
C ARG A 580 -41.35 -6.93 -8.20
N SER A 581 -41.19 -5.70 -7.70
CA SER A 581 -41.17 -4.49 -8.52
C SER A 581 -39.95 -3.65 -8.22
N CYS A 582 -39.25 -3.21 -9.25
CA CYS A 582 -38.05 -2.39 -9.12
C CYS A 582 -38.38 -1.00 -8.57
N GLY A 583 -37.66 -0.58 -7.52
CA GLY A 583 -37.81 0.73 -6.89
C GLY A 583 -37.20 1.87 -7.73
N ALA A 584 -37.45 3.11 -7.31
CA ALA A 584 -36.88 4.30 -7.95
C ALA A 584 -35.35 4.38 -7.87
N SER A 585 -34.72 3.60 -6.99
CA SER A 585 -33.28 3.48 -6.80
C SER A 585 -32.61 2.43 -7.72
N GLY A 586 -33.35 1.80 -8.64
CA GLY A 586 -32.83 0.74 -9.49
C GLY A 586 -32.59 -0.60 -8.77
N VAL A 587 -33.16 -0.78 -7.57
CA VAL A 587 -33.05 -1.99 -6.76
C VAL A 587 -34.41 -2.71 -6.69
N TRP A 588 -34.42 -4.03 -6.77
CA TRP A 588 -35.63 -4.83 -6.62
C TRP A 588 -36.27 -4.64 -5.24
N GLY A 589 -37.54 -4.26 -5.21
CA GLY A 589 -38.34 -4.29 -3.98
C GLY A 589 -38.61 -5.74 -3.51
N PRO A 590 -39.13 -5.92 -2.29
CA PRO A 590 -39.45 -7.23 -1.74
C PRO A 590 -40.45 -8.00 -2.62
N CYS A 591 -40.35 -9.33 -2.61
CA CYS A 591 -41.30 -10.19 -3.30
C CYS A 591 -42.69 -10.09 -2.68
N SER A 592 -43.75 -10.05 -3.51
CA SER A 592 -45.14 -10.02 -3.03
C SER A 592 -45.71 -11.40 -2.64
N ALA A 593 -44.87 -12.44 -2.61
CA ALA A 593 -45.21 -13.71 -1.99
C ALA A 593 -45.28 -13.54 -0.46
N ALA A 594 -45.82 -14.53 0.26
CA ALA A 594 -45.55 -14.61 1.69
C ALA A 594 -44.04 -14.82 1.87
N THR A 595 -43.40 -13.98 2.69
CA THR A 595 -42.01 -14.23 3.10
C THR A 595 -42.03 -15.24 4.25
N PRO A 596 -41.13 -16.24 4.25
CA PRO A 596 -40.80 -17.01 5.44
C PRO A 596 -40.61 -16.06 6.62
N THR A 597 -41.41 -16.25 7.65
CA THR A 597 -41.21 -15.61 8.94
C THR A 597 -40.55 -16.63 9.84
N PRO A 598 -39.49 -16.28 10.60
CA PRO A 598 -38.87 -17.22 11.53
C PRO A 598 -39.92 -17.87 12.41
N GLU A 599 -39.84 -19.20 12.53
CA GLU A 599 -40.78 -20.03 13.27
C GLU A 599 -41.17 -19.41 14.63
N SER A 600 -42.42 -19.61 15.02
CA SER A 600 -42.95 -19.06 16.26
C SER A 600 -43.77 -20.12 16.98
N CYS A 601 -43.34 -20.56 18.17
CA CYS A 601 -43.89 -21.71 18.91
C CYS A 601 -45.43 -21.62 19.10
N ASN A 602 -46.20 -22.12 18.14
CA ASN A 602 -47.64 -21.91 17.99
C ASN A 602 -48.39 -23.08 17.31
N GLY A 603 -47.68 -24.01 16.66
CA GLY A 603 -48.26 -25.13 15.92
C GLY A 603 -48.55 -24.84 14.45
N ALA A 604 -47.72 -24.00 13.81
CA ALA A 604 -47.76 -23.65 12.40
C ALA A 604 -46.42 -23.92 11.72
N ASP A 605 -46.40 -23.70 10.40
CA ASP A 605 -45.26 -23.74 9.48
C ASP A 605 -45.21 -22.31 8.91
N ASP A 606 -44.57 -21.41 9.66
CA ASP A 606 -44.48 -19.95 9.42
C ASP A 606 -43.28 -19.60 8.50
N ASP A 607 -42.30 -20.49 8.42
CA ASP A 607 -41.11 -20.46 7.56
C ASP A 607 -41.35 -21.15 6.18
N CYS A 608 -42.25 -22.14 6.14
CA CYS A 608 -42.66 -22.90 4.95
C CYS A 608 -41.63 -23.93 4.42
N ASP A 609 -40.69 -24.38 5.26
CA ASP A 609 -39.83 -25.56 5.04
C ASP A 609 -40.64 -26.88 4.90
N GLY A 610 -41.76 -26.98 5.62
CA GLY A 610 -42.63 -28.17 5.66
C GLY A 610 -42.53 -29.02 6.93
N ALA A 611 -41.78 -28.59 7.93
CA ALA A 611 -41.87 -29.03 9.31
C ALA A 611 -42.97 -28.23 10.08
N THR A 612 -42.82 -28.00 11.38
CA THR A 612 -43.76 -27.27 12.28
C THR A 612 -43.07 -27.01 13.63
N ASP A 613 -42.88 -25.75 14.03
CA ASP A 613 -42.19 -25.31 15.26
C ASP A 613 -40.72 -25.80 15.41
N GLU A 614 -40.02 -26.13 14.32
CA GLU A 614 -38.62 -26.60 14.32
C GLU A 614 -37.59 -25.52 14.62
N ASP A 615 -36.39 -25.95 15.07
CA ASP A 615 -35.22 -25.15 15.45
C ASP A 615 -35.47 -23.96 16.41
N LEU A 616 -36.70 -23.83 16.90
CA LEU A 616 -37.13 -22.91 17.93
C LEU A 616 -36.53 -23.30 19.28
N VAL A 617 -35.46 -22.61 19.66
CA VAL A 617 -34.93 -22.59 21.02
C VAL A 617 -35.11 -21.21 21.66
N ARG A 618 -35.42 -21.20 22.96
CA ARG A 618 -35.40 -20.00 23.80
C ARG A 618 -34.55 -20.23 25.04
N THR A 619 -33.97 -19.17 25.60
CA THR A 619 -33.26 -19.24 26.88
C THR A 619 -34.20 -19.47 28.06
N CYS A 620 -33.66 -20.09 29.11
CA CYS A 620 -34.28 -20.30 30.42
C CYS A 620 -33.22 -20.17 31.51
N ASP A 621 -33.62 -19.66 32.69
CA ASP A 621 -32.66 -19.30 33.74
C ASP A 621 -32.14 -20.55 34.48
N ASP A 622 -30.90 -20.96 34.18
CA ASP A 622 -30.04 -21.76 35.06
C ASP A 622 -28.68 -21.07 35.27
N ALA A 623 -27.59 -21.82 35.54
CA ALA A 623 -26.27 -21.23 35.80
C ALA A 623 -25.60 -20.66 34.53
N CYS A 624 -25.75 -21.35 33.40
CA CYS A 624 -25.20 -20.94 32.10
C CYS A 624 -26.24 -20.23 31.21
N GLY A 625 -27.53 -20.37 31.53
CA GLY A 625 -28.61 -19.94 30.64
C GLY A 625 -28.95 -21.02 29.62
N GLY A 626 -29.36 -22.20 30.12
CA GLY A 626 -29.86 -23.30 29.29
C GLY A 626 -30.97 -22.90 28.32
N THR A 627 -31.30 -23.82 27.41
CA THR A 627 -32.30 -23.60 26.36
C THR A 627 -33.49 -24.54 26.50
N GLN A 628 -34.64 -24.12 25.97
CA GLN A 628 -35.81 -24.98 25.77
C GLN A 628 -36.14 -25.00 24.28
N SER A 629 -36.22 -26.20 23.68
CA SER A 629 -36.77 -26.36 22.33
C SER A 629 -38.30 -26.32 22.36
N CYS A 630 -38.94 -25.77 21.32
CA CYS A 630 -40.37 -25.97 21.09
C CYS A 630 -40.62 -27.33 20.41
N SER A 631 -41.83 -27.87 20.57
CA SER A 631 -42.42 -28.82 19.62
C SER A 631 -43.95 -28.78 19.73
N GLY A 632 -44.65 -28.61 18.61
CA GLY A 632 -46.13 -28.63 18.56
C GLY A 632 -46.79 -27.57 19.45
N GLY A 633 -46.30 -26.32 19.40
CA GLY A 633 -46.78 -25.19 20.18
C GLY A 633 -46.48 -25.24 21.69
N ALA A 634 -45.53 -26.07 22.13
CA ALA A 634 -45.14 -26.20 23.53
C ALA A 634 -43.61 -26.27 23.73
N TRP A 635 -43.10 -25.51 24.71
CA TRP A 635 -41.68 -25.49 25.10
C TRP A 635 -41.34 -26.65 26.04
N GLY A 636 -40.17 -27.26 25.83
CA GLY A 636 -39.67 -28.45 26.54
C GLY A 636 -39.09 -28.20 27.93
N ALA A 637 -38.13 -29.04 28.33
CA ALA A 637 -37.31 -28.85 29.53
C ALA A 637 -36.31 -27.70 29.36
N CYS A 638 -35.55 -27.35 30.40
CA CYS A 638 -34.40 -26.47 30.29
C CYS A 638 -33.15 -27.35 30.25
N GLU A 639 -32.37 -27.29 29.18
CA GLU A 639 -31.21 -28.12 28.92
C GLU A 639 -30.02 -27.23 28.50
N ALA A 640 -28.89 -27.39 29.18
CA ALA A 640 -27.63 -26.70 28.92
C ALA A 640 -26.56 -27.75 28.57
N ASP A 641 -25.78 -27.50 27.52
CA ASP A 641 -24.63 -28.32 27.12
C ASP A 641 -23.34 -27.60 27.56
N PRO A 642 -22.73 -27.98 28.70
CA PRO A 642 -21.46 -27.41 29.14
C PRO A 642 -20.34 -27.83 28.18
N SER A 643 -19.46 -26.89 27.87
CA SER A 643 -18.36 -27.06 26.94
C SER A 643 -17.01 -27.17 27.69
N ALA A 644 -15.94 -26.55 27.20
CA ALA A 644 -14.64 -26.59 27.85
C ALA A 644 -13.89 -25.27 27.65
N GLU A 645 -14.05 -24.38 28.64
CA GLU A 645 -13.26 -23.18 28.94
C GLU A 645 -12.39 -22.61 27.80
N THR A 646 -12.91 -21.56 27.17
CA THR A 646 -12.19 -20.70 26.22
C THR A 646 -11.89 -19.31 26.84
N CYS A 647 -10.62 -18.88 26.82
CA CYS A 647 -10.19 -17.61 27.41
C CYS A 647 -10.77 -16.38 26.67
N ASP A 648 -11.98 -15.98 27.02
CA ASP A 648 -12.72 -14.84 26.47
C ASP A 648 -13.57 -14.04 27.48
N GLY A 649 -13.69 -14.51 28.73
CA GLY A 649 -14.47 -13.84 29.79
C GLY A 649 -15.81 -14.50 30.13
N THR A 650 -16.04 -15.75 29.73
CA THR A 650 -17.29 -16.51 29.90
C THR A 650 -17.12 -17.69 30.88
N ASP A 651 -18.24 -18.22 31.39
CA ASP A 651 -18.36 -19.51 32.11
C ASP A 651 -18.83 -20.54 31.06
N ASP A 652 -17.88 -21.20 30.39
CA ASP A 652 -18.13 -22.10 29.25
C ASP A 652 -18.44 -23.55 29.69
N ASP A 653 -17.97 -23.93 30.88
CA ASP A 653 -18.07 -25.24 31.54
C ASP A 653 -19.28 -25.34 32.53
N CYS A 654 -19.83 -24.20 32.95
CA CYS A 654 -21.01 -24.06 33.82
C CYS A 654 -20.80 -24.44 35.31
N ASP A 655 -19.56 -24.46 35.80
CA ASP A 655 -19.16 -24.63 37.21
C ASP A 655 -19.54 -23.43 38.11
N GLY A 656 -19.60 -22.22 37.54
CA GLY A 656 -19.79 -20.96 38.28
C GLY A 656 -18.50 -20.16 38.51
N ALA A 657 -17.41 -20.54 37.85
CA ALA A 657 -16.19 -19.76 37.68
C ALA A 657 -16.15 -19.15 36.25
N VAL A 658 -15.03 -18.53 35.87
CA VAL A 658 -14.84 -17.84 34.58
C VAL A 658 -13.35 -17.87 34.26
N ASP A 659 -13.00 -18.32 33.04
CA ASP A 659 -11.64 -18.45 32.53
C ASP A 659 -10.69 -19.29 33.42
N GLU A 660 -11.17 -20.25 34.21
CA GLU A 660 -10.28 -21.13 35.00
C GLU A 660 -9.69 -22.28 34.16
N GLY A 661 -8.75 -23.04 34.73
CA GLY A 661 -8.00 -24.07 33.98
C GLY A 661 -6.99 -23.52 32.93
N MET A 662 -7.20 -22.33 32.36
CA MET A 662 -6.45 -21.69 31.26
C MET A 662 -4.92 -21.60 31.43
N GLY A 663 -4.42 -21.75 32.65
CA GLY A 663 -3.12 -21.26 33.07
C GLY A 663 -1.91 -21.81 32.32
N ARG A 664 -1.99 -22.91 31.55
CA ARG A 664 -0.80 -23.54 30.92
C ARG A 664 -1.12 -24.20 29.57
N ARG A 665 -1.11 -23.41 28.49
CA ARG A 665 -1.33 -23.92 27.12
C ARG A 665 -0.25 -23.48 26.11
N PRO A 666 0.05 -24.33 25.11
CA PRO A 666 0.64 -23.87 23.85
C PRO A 666 -0.32 -22.91 23.15
N VAL A 667 0.22 -21.86 22.52
CA VAL A 667 -0.52 -20.88 21.73
C VAL A 667 0.15 -20.76 20.37
N GLU A 668 -0.63 -20.88 19.30
CA GLU A 668 -0.15 -20.67 17.92
C GLU A 668 -0.13 -19.17 17.61
N THR A 669 0.91 -18.75 16.89
CA THR A 669 1.20 -17.36 16.55
C THR A 669 2.16 -17.32 15.35
N SER A 670 2.72 -16.16 15.03
CA SER A 670 3.76 -16.04 14.00
C SER A 670 4.84 -15.04 14.41
N PHE A 671 6.01 -15.07 13.76
CA PHE A 671 7.04 -14.05 14.02
C PHE A 671 6.59 -12.67 13.57
N THR A 672 5.74 -12.55 12.55
CA THR A 672 5.04 -11.30 12.23
C THR A 672 4.28 -10.73 13.45
N LEU A 673 3.53 -11.57 14.17
CA LEU A 673 2.80 -11.18 15.39
C LEU A 673 3.70 -10.94 16.61
N LEU A 674 4.83 -11.65 16.73
CA LEU A 674 5.82 -11.45 17.79
C LEU A 674 6.65 -10.18 17.57
N ALA A 675 7.02 -9.86 16.32
CA ALA A 675 7.72 -8.63 15.95
C ALA A 675 6.91 -7.38 16.34
N ALA A 676 5.58 -7.42 16.16
CA ALA A 676 4.65 -6.38 16.61
C ALA A 676 4.61 -6.21 18.16
N ARG A 677 5.18 -7.13 18.94
CA ARG A 677 5.33 -7.02 20.42
C ARG A 677 6.76 -6.73 20.85
N HIS A 678 7.77 -7.15 20.07
CA HIS A 678 9.15 -6.68 20.16
C HIS A 678 9.88 -6.87 18.80
N PRO A 679 10.35 -5.80 18.12
CA PRO A 679 10.93 -5.92 16.77
C PRO A 679 12.10 -6.89 16.63
N GLY A 680 12.90 -7.08 17.69
CA GLY A 680 13.96 -8.10 17.79
C GLY A 680 13.47 -9.57 17.86
N CYS A 681 12.27 -9.87 17.37
CA CYS A 681 11.73 -11.22 17.20
C CYS A 681 11.05 -11.37 15.83
N ASP A 682 11.74 -10.94 14.79
CA ASP A 682 11.28 -10.89 13.39
C ASP A 682 11.25 -12.25 12.67
N GLY A 683 11.78 -13.32 13.27
CA GLY A 683 11.90 -14.62 12.64
C GLY A 683 12.91 -14.71 11.48
N ALA A 684 13.57 -13.61 11.13
CA ALA A 684 14.50 -13.49 10.00
C ALA A 684 15.94 -13.23 10.49
N SER A 685 16.16 -12.17 11.28
CA SER A 685 17.41 -11.95 12.01
C SER A 685 17.43 -12.72 13.34
N GLN A 686 16.29 -12.85 14.04
CA GLN A 686 16.24 -13.46 15.36
C GLN A 686 14.95 -14.25 15.62
N ARG A 687 15.11 -15.57 15.81
CA ARG A 687 14.04 -16.53 16.18
C ARG A 687 13.99 -16.87 17.68
N ARG A 688 14.98 -16.44 18.45
CA ARG A 688 15.18 -16.77 19.88
C ARG A 688 16.12 -15.74 20.52
N GLY A 689 15.84 -15.33 21.75
CA GLY A 689 16.68 -14.39 22.49
C GLY A 689 15.93 -13.70 23.60
N THR A 690 16.59 -12.75 24.26
CA THR A 690 15.95 -11.85 25.23
C THR A 690 14.76 -11.11 24.65
N ASP A 691 14.88 -10.72 23.39
CA ASP A 691 13.94 -9.87 22.66
C ASP A 691 12.70 -10.66 22.23
N CYS A 692 12.89 -11.93 21.81
CA CYS A 692 11.80 -12.88 21.67
C CYS A 692 11.14 -13.24 23.01
N ASN A 693 11.91 -13.39 24.10
CA ASN A 693 11.29 -13.63 25.42
C ASN A 693 10.38 -12.45 25.82
N ALA A 694 10.75 -11.21 25.50
CA ALA A 694 9.92 -10.02 25.70
C ALA A 694 8.67 -10.02 24.81
N ALA A 695 8.80 -10.31 23.51
CA ALA A 695 7.66 -10.47 22.61
C ALA A 695 6.66 -11.51 23.13
N ILE A 696 7.14 -12.69 23.55
CA ILE A 696 6.32 -13.80 24.02
C ILE A 696 5.68 -13.49 25.38
N HIS A 697 6.42 -12.87 26.30
CA HIS A 697 5.87 -12.39 27.57
C HIS A 697 4.71 -11.40 27.33
N ARG A 698 4.91 -10.41 26.45
CA ARG A 698 3.90 -9.40 26.08
C ARG A 698 2.74 -9.98 25.26
N LEU A 699 2.93 -11.10 24.56
CA LEU A 699 1.84 -11.82 23.89
C LEU A 699 0.96 -12.52 24.93
N CYS A 700 1.56 -13.35 25.80
CA CYS A 700 0.83 -14.12 26.81
C CYS A 700 0.21 -13.24 27.91
N ALA A 701 0.90 -12.19 28.38
CA ALA A 701 0.35 -11.29 29.40
C ALA A 701 -0.80 -10.40 28.89
N ALA A 702 -0.99 -10.30 27.57
CA ALA A 702 -2.09 -9.54 26.98
C ALA A 702 -3.42 -10.31 26.90
N THR A 703 -3.45 -11.61 27.24
CA THR A 703 -4.68 -12.42 27.21
C THR A 703 -5.48 -12.35 28.51
N GLY A 704 -4.97 -11.74 29.58
CA GLY A 704 -5.57 -11.75 30.91
C GLY A 704 -5.40 -13.09 31.66
N CYS A 705 -5.68 -14.21 31.01
CA CYS A 705 -5.66 -15.55 31.60
C CYS A 705 -4.26 -16.11 31.94
N ASN A 706 -3.16 -15.45 31.54
CA ASN A 706 -1.79 -15.92 31.76
C ASN A 706 -0.84 -14.78 32.19
N GLY A 707 0.04 -15.04 33.18
CA GLY A 707 0.99 -14.05 33.71
C GLY A 707 2.27 -13.84 32.89
N SER A 708 2.68 -14.81 32.06
CA SER A 708 3.86 -14.73 31.19
C SER A 708 3.89 -15.87 30.15
N GLY A 709 5.01 -16.02 29.42
CA GLY A 709 5.23 -17.14 28.51
C GLY A 709 6.69 -17.33 28.08
N PHE A 710 6.97 -18.43 27.39
CA PHE A 710 8.28 -18.80 26.86
C PHE A 710 8.21 -19.48 25.48
N GLY A 711 9.33 -19.53 24.77
CA GLY A 711 9.46 -20.21 23.48
C GLY A 711 10.38 -19.48 22.50
N PRO A 712 10.16 -19.64 21.19
CA PRO A 712 9.19 -20.54 20.56
C PRO A 712 9.45 -22.02 20.91
N VAL A 713 8.38 -22.78 21.14
CA VAL A 713 8.42 -24.24 21.37
C VAL A 713 8.17 -25.05 20.09
N ALA A 714 7.73 -24.41 19.01
CA ALA A 714 7.79 -24.94 17.65
C ALA A 714 7.89 -23.79 16.64
N VAL A 715 8.43 -24.05 15.45
CA VAL A 715 8.61 -23.08 14.35
C VAL A 715 8.44 -23.77 13.00
N ALA A 716 7.68 -23.16 12.09
CA ALA A 716 7.51 -23.58 10.70
C ALA A 716 7.29 -22.36 9.78
N GLY A 717 8.34 -21.93 9.05
CA GLY A 717 8.28 -20.70 8.25
C GLY A 717 8.24 -19.43 9.12
N ASP A 718 7.17 -18.65 9.00
CA ASP A 718 6.78 -17.56 9.91
C ASP A 718 5.96 -18.07 11.12
N ALA A 719 5.26 -19.21 10.98
CA ALA A 719 4.43 -19.74 12.06
C ALA A 719 5.30 -20.21 13.25
N ALA A 720 4.84 -19.90 14.46
CA ALA A 720 5.50 -20.22 15.71
C ALA A 720 4.48 -20.68 16.75
N THR A 721 4.87 -21.63 17.60
CA THR A 721 4.09 -21.98 18.80
C THR A 721 4.86 -21.47 20.01
N VAL A 722 4.16 -20.80 20.93
CA VAL A 722 4.71 -20.34 22.22
C VAL A 722 3.99 -21.08 23.35
N ALA A 723 4.51 -20.99 24.57
CA ALA A 723 3.87 -21.58 25.75
C ALA A 723 3.56 -20.48 26.77
N CYS A 724 2.29 -20.21 27.00
CA CYS A 724 1.85 -19.27 28.02
C CYS A 724 1.70 -19.97 29.38
N VAL A 725 1.98 -19.22 30.46
CA VAL A 725 1.97 -19.71 31.83
C VAL A 725 1.32 -18.71 32.80
N ASP A 726 0.50 -19.22 33.71
CA ASP A 726 0.10 -18.56 34.94
C ASP A 726 1.27 -18.56 35.93
N ALA A 727 2.23 -17.70 35.64
CA ALA A 727 3.34 -17.33 36.50
C ALA A 727 3.87 -15.96 36.04
N GLY A 728 3.64 -14.93 36.85
CA GLY A 728 4.06 -13.56 36.54
C GLY A 728 5.58 -13.36 36.63
N PRO A 729 6.13 -12.33 35.95
CA PRO A 729 7.53 -11.97 36.05
C PRO A 729 7.89 -11.45 37.45
N ILE A 730 8.99 -11.95 38.03
CA ILE A 730 9.61 -11.40 39.24
C ILE A 730 10.88 -10.63 38.90
N GLY A 731 11.05 -9.46 39.51
CA GLY A 731 12.24 -8.63 39.38
C GLY A 731 13.43 -9.18 40.16
N THR A 732 14.60 -9.23 39.53
CA THR A 732 15.90 -9.55 40.10
C THR A 732 17.00 -8.73 39.42
N THR A 733 18.28 -9.03 39.68
CA THR A 733 19.41 -8.44 38.94
C THR A 733 20.40 -9.51 38.49
N TYR A 734 21.19 -9.22 37.46
CA TYR A 734 22.29 -10.09 37.06
C TYR A 734 23.34 -10.19 38.17
N THR A 735 23.60 -9.13 38.93
CA THR A 735 24.40 -9.18 40.16
C THR A 735 23.92 -10.26 41.13
N ALA A 736 22.60 -10.47 41.27
CA ALA A 736 22.02 -11.53 42.09
C ALA A 736 22.10 -12.92 41.41
N LEU A 737 21.71 -13.02 40.13
CA LEU A 737 21.78 -14.26 39.35
C LEU A 737 23.21 -14.83 39.27
N ARG A 738 24.21 -13.95 39.22
CA ARG A 738 25.64 -14.32 39.24
C ARG A 738 26.06 -15.10 40.50
N GLY A 739 25.29 -14.98 41.59
CA GLY A 739 25.44 -15.82 42.79
C GLY A 739 25.09 -17.29 42.57
N HIS A 740 24.35 -17.61 41.51
CA HIS A 740 23.90 -18.97 41.15
C HIS A 740 24.63 -19.55 39.92
N HIS A 741 25.13 -18.70 39.01
CA HIS A 741 26.21 -19.06 38.09
C HIS A 741 27.08 -17.84 37.67
N PRO A 742 28.43 -17.90 37.75
CA PRO A 742 29.30 -16.75 37.52
C PRO A 742 29.19 -16.04 36.16
N SER A 743 28.76 -16.73 35.09
CA SER A 743 28.60 -16.14 33.75
C SER A 743 27.32 -15.33 33.57
N CYS A 744 26.32 -15.47 34.44
CA CYS A 744 25.03 -14.78 34.30
C CYS A 744 25.15 -13.34 34.85
N ASP A 745 25.92 -12.51 34.14
CA ASP A 745 26.52 -11.27 34.64
C ASP A 745 26.01 -9.98 33.95
N GLY A 746 25.01 -10.10 33.08
CA GLY A 746 24.45 -8.99 32.30
C GLY A 746 25.13 -8.78 30.94
N VAL A 747 26.19 -9.52 30.65
CA VAL A 747 26.80 -9.66 29.31
C VAL A 747 26.30 -10.95 28.65
N GLU A 748 26.47 -12.13 29.28
CA GLU A 748 25.77 -13.37 28.86
C GLU A 748 24.34 -13.36 29.41
N ARG A 749 23.46 -12.50 28.86
CA ARG A 749 22.07 -12.31 29.33
C ARG A 749 21.18 -13.53 29.13
N MET A 750 21.49 -14.36 28.14
CA MET A 750 20.80 -15.62 27.85
C MET A 750 21.84 -16.62 27.37
N GLY A 751 21.76 -17.88 27.83
CA GLY A 751 22.74 -18.90 27.52
C GLY A 751 22.67 -20.09 28.49
N PRO A 752 23.41 -21.19 28.25
CA PRO A 752 23.32 -22.40 29.08
C PRO A 752 23.70 -22.13 30.54
N ASN A 753 24.60 -21.17 30.77
CA ASN A 753 25.05 -20.78 32.09
C ASN A 753 24.01 -19.92 32.83
N CYS A 754 23.37 -18.99 32.10
CA CYS A 754 22.40 -18.05 32.67
C CYS A 754 21.03 -18.70 32.88
N ASN A 755 20.63 -19.64 32.02
CA ASN A 755 19.50 -20.56 32.27
C ASN A 755 19.67 -21.30 33.61
N ALA A 756 20.86 -21.87 33.86
CA ALA A 756 21.16 -22.57 35.11
C ALA A 756 21.18 -21.64 36.34
N ALA A 757 21.63 -20.39 36.18
CA ALA A 757 21.52 -19.39 37.25
C ALA A 757 20.05 -19.09 37.60
N ILE A 758 19.21 -18.88 36.59
CA ILE A 758 17.78 -18.56 36.76
C ILE A 758 17.04 -19.74 37.40
N HIS A 759 17.26 -20.96 36.90
CA HIS A 759 16.72 -22.20 37.48
C HIS A 759 17.04 -22.34 38.98
N ARG A 760 18.33 -22.21 39.34
CA ARG A 760 18.80 -22.29 40.74
C ARG A 760 18.32 -21.12 41.60
N PHE A 761 18.18 -19.92 41.04
CA PHE A 761 17.61 -18.78 41.74
C PHE A 761 16.15 -19.04 42.10
N CYS A 762 15.33 -19.52 41.16
CA CYS A 762 13.95 -19.90 41.43
C CYS A 762 13.85 -21.03 42.46
N GLN A 763 14.68 -22.08 42.36
CA GLN A 763 14.74 -23.14 43.38
C GLN A 763 15.13 -22.64 44.77
N SER A 764 16.04 -21.66 44.87
CA SER A 764 16.40 -21.03 46.14
C SER A 764 15.25 -20.22 46.79
N ARG A 765 14.18 -19.96 46.03
CA ARG A 765 12.95 -19.29 46.49
C ARG A 765 11.80 -20.26 46.75
N GLY A 766 12.00 -21.56 46.51
CA GLY A 766 11.01 -22.63 46.73
C GLY A 766 10.33 -23.17 45.48
N ALA A 767 10.55 -22.57 44.31
CA ALA A 767 9.96 -22.99 43.05
C ALA A 767 10.61 -24.26 42.48
N ALA A 768 9.91 -24.99 41.62
CA ALA A 768 10.49 -26.19 40.97
C ALA A 768 11.55 -25.82 39.91
N SER A 769 11.30 -24.76 39.15
CA SER A 769 12.19 -24.29 38.08
C SER A 769 11.92 -22.81 37.72
N GLY A 770 12.54 -22.30 36.66
CA GLY A 770 12.27 -20.97 36.10
C GLY A 770 12.99 -20.69 34.79
N PHE A 771 12.55 -19.65 34.09
CA PHE A 771 13.05 -19.22 32.78
C PHE A 771 13.15 -17.69 32.67
N GLY A 772 13.87 -17.21 31.65
CA GLY A 772 14.06 -15.80 31.36
C GLY A 772 15.45 -15.48 30.81
N PRO A 773 15.87 -14.19 30.86
CA PRO A 773 15.06 -13.04 31.26
C PRO A 773 13.94 -12.78 30.25
N VAL A 774 12.77 -12.33 30.72
CA VAL A 774 11.63 -11.93 29.89
C VAL A 774 11.58 -10.42 29.63
N GLU A 775 12.19 -9.62 30.52
CA GLU A 775 12.50 -8.19 30.31
C GLU A 775 13.84 -7.90 30.98
N HIS A 776 14.61 -6.92 30.51
CA HIS A 776 15.87 -6.51 31.16
C HIS A 776 16.22 -5.03 30.89
N SER A 777 16.94 -4.41 31.83
CA SER A 777 17.51 -3.07 31.65
C SER A 777 18.67 -2.84 32.62
N GLY A 778 19.86 -2.55 32.08
CA GLY A 778 21.09 -2.43 32.88
C GLY A 778 21.44 -3.73 33.60
N ASP A 779 21.59 -3.67 34.94
CA ASP A 779 21.74 -4.84 35.81
C ASP A 779 20.37 -5.49 36.15
N GLY A 780 19.25 -4.84 35.87
CA GLY A 780 17.91 -5.35 36.15
C GLY A 780 17.47 -6.45 35.17
N ALA A 781 16.86 -7.51 35.70
CA ALA A 781 16.31 -8.62 34.92
C ALA A 781 14.97 -9.07 35.52
N SER A 782 13.97 -9.29 34.66
CA SER A 782 12.72 -9.95 35.01
C SER A 782 12.77 -11.41 34.59
N ILE A 783 12.42 -12.33 35.48
CA ILE A 783 12.42 -13.78 35.21
C ILE A 783 11.10 -14.40 35.69
N VAL A 784 10.76 -15.59 35.24
CA VAL A 784 9.57 -16.32 35.69
C VAL A 784 10.01 -17.56 36.46
N CYS A 785 9.47 -17.75 37.67
CA CYS A 785 9.62 -18.99 38.43
C CYS A 785 8.32 -19.80 38.35
N VAL A 786 8.42 -21.12 38.29
CA VAL A 786 7.29 -22.04 38.12
C VAL A 786 7.31 -23.15 39.16
N ASP A 787 6.16 -23.37 39.80
CA ASP A 787 6.04 -24.28 40.95
C ASP A 787 5.51 -25.66 40.54
N ASP A 788 4.47 -25.73 39.70
CA ASP A 788 3.84 -26.98 39.20
C ASP A 788 4.60 -27.62 38.02
N ALA A 789 5.92 -27.68 38.14
CA ALA A 789 6.78 -28.27 37.13
C ALA A 789 7.43 -29.56 37.63
N GLU A 790 7.68 -30.51 36.71
CA GLU A 790 8.55 -31.65 37.00
C GLU A 790 9.86 -31.52 36.22
N VAL A 791 10.96 -31.43 36.98
CA VAL A 791 12.31 -31.35 36.44
C VAL A 791 12.80 -32.76 36.11
N ARG A 792 13.00 -33.04 34.82
CA ARG A 792 13.48 -34.33 34.31
C ARG A 792 14.97 -34.24 34.00
N VAL A 793 15.72 -35.29 34.34
CA VAL A 793 17.14 -35.45 33.95
C VAL A 793 17.18 -36.48 32.83
N LEU A 794 17.49 -36.03 31.62
CA LEU A 794 17.52 -36.81 30.38
C LEU A 794 18.94 -36.83 29.79
N THR A 795 19.13 -37.62 28.76
CA THR A 795 20.22 -37.42 27.80
C THR A 795 19.71 -36.74 26.52
N TYR A 796 20.59 -36.11 25.75
CA TYR A 796 20.21 -35.63 24.42
C TYR A 796 19.77 -36.78 23.49
N GLY A 797 20.25 -38.01 23.72
CA GLY A 797 19.79 -39.20 23.00
C GLY A 797 18.32 -39.57 23.27
N ASP A 798 17.75 -39.12 24.38
CA ASP A 798 16.32 -39.25 24.68
C ASP A 798 15.48 -38.15 24.00
N LEU A 799 16.10 -37.02 23.63
CA LEU A 799 15.49 -35.91 22.89
C LEU A 799 15.59 -36.06 21.37
N THR A 800 16.65 -36.71 20.86
CA THR A 800 16.87 -36.96 19.41
C THR A 800 15.67 -37.62 18.70
N PRO A 801 14.92 -38.58 19.29
CA PRO A 801 13.70 -39.12 18.67
C PRO A 801 12.59 -38.09 18.43
N HIS A 802 12.55 -37.02 19.23
CA HIS A 802 11.55 -35.96 19.15
C HIS A 802 11.96 -34.81 18.22
N GLN A 803 13.26 -34.59 18.01
CA GLN A 803 13.83 -33.80 16.91
C GLN A 803 15.28 -34.24 16.64
N ALA A 804 15.55 -34.79 15.45
CA ALA A 804 16.82 -35.45 15.13
C ALA A 804 18.06 -34.54 15.17
N SER A 805 17.88 -33.23 15.05
CA SER A 805 18.94 -32.22 15.14
C SER A 805 19.24 -31.75 16.58
N CYS A 806 18.47 -32.16 17.58
CA CYS A 806 18.82 -31.94 18.98
C CYS A 806 19.79 -33.02 19.48
N HIS A 807 21.04 -32.63 19.71
CA HIS A 807 22.11 -33.49 20.24
C HIS A 807 23.07 -32.69 21.14
N SER A 808 24.01 -33.35 21.81
CA SER A 808 24.93 -32.72 22.78
C SER A 808 25.91 -31.67 22.20
N GLY A 809 25.92 -31.47 20.89
CA GLY A 809 26.62 -30.38 20.19
C GLY A 809 25.74 -29.16 19.91
N THR A 810 24.42 -29.35 19.81
CA THR A 810 23.40 -28.33 19.49
C THR A 810 22.53 -28.01 20.73
N ARG A 811 23.16 -28.03 21.92
CA ARG A 811 22.51 -28.06 23.25
C ARG A 811 21.40 -27.04 23.49
N ILE A 812 21.46 -25.89 22.82
CA ILE A 812 20.46 -24.83 22.86
C ILE A 812 20.24 -24.35 21.43
N GLY A 813 18.97 -24.31 21.02
CA GLY A 813 18.50 -23.94 19.68
C GLY A 813 17.03 -24.33 19.53
N PRO A 814 16.29 -23.74 18.58
CA PRO A 814 14.85 -23.99 18.40
C PRO A 814 14.54 -25.47 18.14
N GLU A 815 15.49 -26.23 17.59
CA GLU A 815 15.40 -27.68 17.41
C GLU A 815 15.36 -28.43 18.76
N CYS A 816 16.15 -28.00 19.74
CA CYS A 816 16.11 -28.59 21.08
C CYS A 816 14.92 -28.07 21.91
N ASP A 817 14.50 -26.81 21.75
CA ASP A 817 13.27 -26.32 22.37
C ASP A 817 12.06 -27.14 21.90
N ALA A 818 11.96 -27.41 20.60
CA ALA A 818 10.96 -28.29 20.02
C ALA A 818 11.09 -29.76 20.44
N ALA A 819 12.32 -30.27 20.59
CA ALA A 819 12.54 -31.63 21.12
C ALA A 819 12.00 -31.78 22.54
N ILE A 820 12.28 -30.81 23.41
CA ILE A 820 11.88 -30.80 24.82
C ILE A 820 10.35 -30.67 24.94
N HIS A 821 9.74 -29.75 24.19
CA HIS A 821 8.28 -29.60 24.14
C HIS A 821 7.60 -30.92 23.72
N ARG A 822 8.02 -31.51 22.59
CA ARG A 822 7.48 -32.78 22.07
C ARG A 822 7.70 -33.97 23.02
N TYR A 823 8.85 -34.02 23.71
CA TYR A 823 9.12 -35.03 24.74
C TYR A 823 8.14 -34.88 25.91
N CYS A 824 8.02 -33.69 26.50
CA CYS A 824 7.12 -33.45 27.62
C CYS A 824 5.65 -33.73 27.25
N VAL A 825 5.19 -33.32 26.07
CA VAL A 825 3.83 -33.61 25.58
C VAL A 825 3.58 -35.11 25.42
N ALA A 826 4.57 -35.87 24.91
CA ALA A 826 4.46 -37.33 24.79
C ALA A 826 4.39 -38.03 26.17
N GLU A 827 5.08 -37.50 27.17
CA GLU A 827 5.02 -37.94 28.57
C GLU A 827 3.77 -37.43 29.32
N GLY A 828 2.78 -36.85 28.62
CA GLY A 828 1.48 -36.43 29.17
C GLY A 828 1.44 -35.02 29.78
N PHE A 829 2.53 -34.26 29.73
CA PHE A 829 2.56 -32.87 30.21
C PHE A 829 1.86 -31.91 29.23
N ALA A 830 1.76 -30.63 29.59
CA ALA A 830 1.22 -29.59 28.70
C ALA A 830 2.27 -29.12 27.67
N THR A 831 3.51 -28.97 28.13
CA THR A 831 4.65 -28.42 27.39
C THR A 831 5.93 -28.59 28.23
N GLY A 832 7.08 -28.09 27.76
CA GLY A 832 8.29 -27.98 28.56
C GLY A 832 9.36 -27.07 27.96
N PHE A 833 10.36 -26.73 28.77
CA PHE A 833 11.49 -25.87 28.40
C PHE A 833 12.83 -26.35 28.96
N GLY A 834 13.92 -25.91 28.32
CA GLY A 834 15.28 -26.16 28.79
C GLY A 834 16.32 -26.03 27.68
N PRO A 835 17.47 -26.74 27.81
CA PRO A 835 17.96 -27.28 29.07
C PRO A 835 18.10 -26.19 30.13
N VAL A 836 17.61 -26.47 31.34
CA VAL A 836 17.78 -25.62 32.53
C VAL A 836 19.11 -25.91 33.23
N GLU A 837 19.61 -27.14 33.14
CA GLU A 837 21.04 -27.46 33.32
C GLU A 837 21.50 -28.43 32.21
N ASN A 838 22.79 -28.47 31.89
CA ASN A 838 23.36 -29.48 30.99
C ASN A 838 24.81 -29.81 31.35
N SER A 839 25.23 -31.05 31.06
CA SER A 839 26.64 -31.47 31.20
C SER A 839 26.93 -32.71 30.35
N GLY A 840 27.85 -32.58 29.39
CA GLY A 840 28.15 -33.65 28.43
C GLY A 840 26.90 -34.04 27.63
N GLU A 841 26.49 -35.31 27.72
CA GLU A 841 25.25 -35.82 27.12
C GLU A 841 23.99 -35.54 27.94
N THR A 842 24.10 -35.05 29.18
CA THR A 842 22.95 -34.81 30.05
C THR A 842 22.26 -33.48 29.71
N ALA A 843 20.93 -33.54 29.55
CA ALA A 843 20.02 -32.40 29.45
C ALA A 843 19.02 -32.45 30.60
N VAL A 844 19.03 -31.44 31.47
CA VAL A 844 18.00 -31.28 32.52
C VAL A 844 16.93 -30.36 31.97
N VAL A 845 15.68 -30.81 31.96
CA VAL A 845 14.55 -30.12 31.31
C VAL A 845 13.40 -29.96 32.29
N THR A 846 12.53 -28.98 32.04
CA THR A 846 11.37 -28.69 32.88
C THR A 846 10.09 -28.99 32.10
N CYS A 847 9.34 -30.02 32.47
CA CYS A 847 8.01 -30.29 31.91
C CYS A 847 6.94 -29.64 32.80
N LEU A 848 6.01 -28.90 32.21
CA LEU A 848 4.92 -28.23 32.94
C LEU A 848 3.68 -29.12 32.98
N ARG A 849 3.14 -29.36 34.18
CA ARG A 849 1.90 -30.13 34.32
C ARG A 849 0.77 -29.40 33.61
N ARG A 850 -0.13 -30.18 33.00
CA ARG A 850 -1.46 -29.68 32.63
C ARG A 850 -2.13 -29.16 33.91
N THR A 851 -2.94 -28.11 33.77
CA THR A 851 -3.92 -27.76 34.81
C THR A 851 -4.85 -28.98 35.00
N PRO A 852 -5.32 -29.29 36.23
CA PRO A 852 -6.10 -30.48 36.51
C PRO A 852 -7.39 -30.59 35.72
#